data_AF-A0A8T3VUL6-F1
#
_entry.id   AF-A0A8T3VUL6-F1
#
_cell.length_a   1.000
_cell.length_b   1.000
_cell.length_c   1.000
_cell.angle_alpha   90.00
_cell.angle_beta   90.00
_cell.angle_gamma   90.00
#
_symmetry.space_group_name_H-M   'P 1'
#
loop_
_entity.id
_entity.type
_entity.pdbx_description
1 polymer ?
#
loop_
_entity_poly.entity_id
_entity_poly.type
_entity_poly.pdbx_seq_one_letter_code
_entity_poly.pdbx_strand_id
1 'polypeptide(L)'
;MLEKELLYQYALKAMERLESKKISIFGNGYVESLDENNRFVERDLSKDKDYETWVLDSIGEGNGIFIVMGQFVIDNCGSFEDISDTDFVFDDRYYEEGYLDSLYREYYGFDDEDMYDEPIDEEDYDFEDEPEAVSFYIDAEHGVSAACSVDYFPPNTDFICHIGINVCKEGDEYHVTPGYAYLPDVGALDPRMTYEDWPITKESIEDGPIEQLFAVVLDSNLSYEGEEEGAYNEWSLESLLERIHENTVTKELDVKFESSGNEFEKEAEELLKSGEISNYFEHFEKLNSTTDSIYDLGDNEVLIILKDGTNLTSWDNVSNQHDILYISEDFSNRKAITRKYRYLTSLKATVVVGITKKIKDMEEMFHGCSSLVDLYGLETWDTSKLEKMEGMFRGCSSLEDISGLENWDISNVYRLWNLFDGCSSLTDLSPLANWDTSDVGSMADMFSGCSSLVDLSPLEKWNISSVRKIDSLFGGCSSLVDLSPLANWDTSQIESMVHMFGGCSSLTSLSGLEYWNTSKLENMQGIFRDCSSLTDLSSLENWNTSKVNNMWSVFEGCYSLADLSPLSGWNVSHVTAMRYIFEGCSSLISLSGLENWDIHRVSDMIAMFKCCSSLTDLSSLKSWNLSPFNQDLSGMFKFCSSLSDLSPLSSWDVSGVFTMKNMFKGCSSLSDLSPLSSWDVSKFLENSGIFDDCPNIEVYPNWYENNKSR
;
A
#
# COMPACT_ATOMS: atom_id res chain seq x y z
N MET A 1 24.73 27.62 -6.65
CA MET A 1 24.29 28.66 -7.63
C MET A 1 24.75 28.33 -9.05
N LEU A 2 26.05 28.08 -9.31
CA LEU A 2 26.52 27.58 -10.64
C LEU A 2 25.95 26.20 -11.02
N GLU A 3 25.60 25.37 -10.03
CA GLU A 3 24.97 24.04 -10.19
C GLU A 3 23.50 24.11 -10.66
N LYS A 4 22.75 25.17 -10.33
CA LYS A 4 21.32 25.33 -10.69
C LYS A 4 21.14 25.72 -12.16
N GLU A 5 21.96 26.66 -12.64
CA GLU A 5 21.88 27.19 -14.01
C GLU A 5 22.18 26.12 -15.07
N LEU A 6 23.18 25.27 -14.82
CA LEU A 6 23.54 24.18 -15.74
C LEU A 6 22.44 23.11 -15.80
N LEU A 7 21.83 22.83 -14.65
CA LEU A 7 20.75 21.86 -14.52
C LEU A 7 19.48 22.30 -15.25
N TYR A 8 19.12 23.59 -15.15
CA TYR A 8 17.99 24.14 -15.92
C TYR A 8 18.22 24.06 -17.43
N GLN A 9 19.46 24.22 -17.90
CA GLN A 9 19.78 24.06 -19.33
C GLN A 9 19.58 22.60 -19.81
N TYR A 10 19.92 21.60 -18.98
CA TYR A 10 19.65 20.19 -19.26
C TYR A 10 18.15 19.88 -19.29
N ALA A 11 17.42 20.37 -18.29
CA ALA A 11 15.97 20.21 -18.19
C ALA A 11 15.26 20.79 -19.43
N LEU A 12 15.62 22.01 -19.84
CA LEU A 12 15.02 22.67 -21.00
C LEU A 12 15.34 21.94 -22.32
N LYS A 13 16.57 21.42 -22.51
CA LYS A 13 16.92 20.62 -23.69
C LYS A 13 16.21 19.26 -23.74
N ALA A 14 15.95 18.64 -22.59
CA ALA A 14 15.18 17.40 -22.51
C ALA A 14 13.71 17.63 -22.90
N MET A 15 13.10 18.73 -22.43
CA MET A 15 11.75 19.13 -22.86
C MET A 15 11.64 19.34 -24.36
N GLU A 16 12.62 20.03 -24.95
CA GLU A 16 12.62 20.36 -26.38
C GLU A 16 12.70 19.11 -27.28
N ARG A 17 13.37 18.04 -26.81
CA ARG A 17 13.51 16.77 -27.54
C ARG A 17 12.36 15.78 -27.31
N LEU A 18 11.73 15.83 -26.13
CA LEU A 18 10.61 14.96 -25.76
C LEU A 18 9.25 15.60 -26.08
N GLU A 19 9.23 16.78 -26.70
CA GLU A 19 8.03 17.59 -26.98
C GLU A 19 7.15 17.82 -25.74
N SER A 20 7.75 17.78 -24.54
CA SER A 20 7.04 17.87 -23.27
C SER A 20 6.77 19.33 -22.88
N LYS A 21 5.57 19.59 -22.34
CA LYS A 21 5.10 20.95 -22.02
C LYS A 21 5.34 21.37 -20.56
N LYS A 22 5.72 20.46 -19.66
CA LYS A 22 5.95 20.76 -18.23
C LYS A 22 7.20 20.04 -17.69
N ILE A 23 7.94 20.72 -16.80
CA ILE A 23 9.03 20.15 -15.99
C ILE A 23 8.91 20.65 -14.56
N SER A 24 9.11 19.73 -13.61
CA SER A 24 9.16 20.03 -12.18
C SER A 24 10.43 19.44 -11.58
N ILE A 25 11.15 20.25 -10.80
CA ILE A 25 12.43 19.91 -10.20
C ILE A 25 12.30 19.97 -8.67
N PHE A 26 12.70 18.89 -8.00
CA PHE A 26 12.57 18.74 -6.54
C PHE A 26 13.94 18.72 -5.85
N GLY A 27 14.10 19.44 -4.75
CA GLY A 27 15.30 19.37 -3.91
C GLY A 27 15.15 20.09 -2.55
N ASN A 28 15.66 19.47 -1.47
CA ASN A 28 15.79 20.01 -0.11
C ASN A 28 14.63 20.89 0.38
N GLY A 29 13.39 20.39 0.32
CA GLY A 29 12.21 21.08 0.86
C GLY A 29 11.64 22.22 0.01
N TYR A 30 12.09 22.34 -1.26
CA TYR A 30 11.55 23.28 -2.24
C TYR A 30 11.16 22.56 -3.54
N VAL A 31 10.12 23.04 -4.21
CA VAL A 31 9.80 22.68 -5.61
C VAL A 31 10.02 23.91 -6.48
N GLU A 32 10.64 23.70 -7.63
CA GLU A 32 10.69 24.67 -8.71
C GLU A 32 10.00 24.12 -9.94
N SER A 33 8.94 24.81 -10.36
CA SER A 33 8.18 24.50 -11.57
C SER A 33 8.22 25.68 -12.54
N LEU A 34 8.10 25.41 -13.84
CA LEU A 34 7.98 26.46 -14.85
C LEU A 34 6.60 27.10 -14.78
N ASP A 35 6.56 28.44 -14.74
CA ASP A 35 5.33 29.19 -14.92
C ASP A 35 4.91 29.26 -16.40
N GLU A 36 3.73 29.85 -16.65
CA GLU A 36 3.18 30.07 -17.99
C GLU A 36 4.07 30.91 -18.94
N ASN A 37 5.17 31.49 -18.44
CA ASN A 37 6.16 32.25 -19.20
C ASN A 37 7.53 31.55 -19.28
N ASN A 38 7.60 30.25 -18.97
CA ASN A 38 8.82 29.43 -18.92
C ASN A 38 9.89 29.98 -17.96
N ARG A 39 9.49 30.52 -16.80
CA ARG A 39 10.40 30.91 -15.73
C ARG A 39 10.22 29.99 -14.53
N PHE A 40 11.33 29.53 -13.94
CA PHE A 40 11.28 28.73 -12.72
C PHE A 40 10.80 29.58 -11.54
N VAL A 41 9.76 29.11 -10.86
CA VAL A 41 9.21 29.72 -9.65
C VAL A 41 9.42 28.77 -8.49
N GLU A 42 10.12 29.25 -7.47
CA GLU A 42 10.46 28.49 -6.25
C GLU A 42 9.31 28.57 -5.23
N ARG A 43 8.91 27.41 -4.71
CA ARG A 43 7.89 27.28 -3.66
C ARG A 43 8.47 26.55 -2.45
N ASP A 44 8.35 27.18 -1.29
CA ASP A 44 8.81 26.69 0.02
C ASP A 44 7.79 25.71 0.60
N LEU A 45 8.11 24.41 0.60
CA LEU A 45 7.18 23.35 0.95
C LEU A 45 7.04 23.16 2.45
N SER A 46 7.93 23.75 3.26
CA SER A 46 7.93 23.59 4.72
C SER A 46 6.73 24.27 5.42
N LYS A 47 5.79 24.87 4.65
CA LYS A 47 4.68 25.68 5.15
C LYS A 47 3.32 25.32 4.56
N ASP A 48 3.26 24.36 3.64
CA ASP A 48 2.02 23.98 2.96
C ASP A 48 1.48 22.67 3.55
N LYS A 49 0.30 22.71 4.19
CA LYS A 49 -0.32 21.54 4.84
C LYS A 49 -0.99 20.57 3.86
N ASP A 50 -1.17 21.01 2.61
CA ASP A 50 -1.83 20.27 1.53
C ASP A 50 -0.81 19.85 0.45
N TYR A 51 0.46 19.66 0.84
CA TYR A 51 1.58 19.34 -0.05
C TYR A 51 1.31 18.10 -0.92
N GLU A 52 0.83 17.01 -0.32
CA GLU A 52 0.55 15.75 -1.03
C GLU A 52 -0.54 15.93 -2.08
N THR A 53 -1.63 16.62 -1.73
CA THR A 53 -2.71 16.95 -2.66
C THR A 53 -2.20 17.81 -3.81
N TRP A 54 -1.32 18.78 -3.55
CA TRP A 54 -0.77 19.62 -4.61
C TRP A 54 0.21 18.88 -5.53
N VAL A 55 1.06 17.99 -4.98
CA VAL A 55 1.96 17.15 -5.78
C VAL A 55 1.15 16.19 -6.64
N LEU A 56 0.14 15.53 -6.06
CA LEU A 56 -0.76 14.62 -6.78
C LEU A 56 -1.64 15.34 -7.81
N ASP A 57 -2.15 16.54 -7.50
CA ASP A 57 -2.88 17.39 -8.45
C ASP A 57 -1.97 17.86 -9.60
N SER A 58 -0.69 18.15 -9.31
CA SER A 58 0.30 18.52 -10.33
C SER A 58 0.72 17.34 -11.20
N ILE A 59 0.67 16.11 -10.67
CA ILE A 59 0.91 14.85 -11.38
C ILE A 59 -0.31 14.45 -12.23
N GLY A 60 -1.52 14.69 -11.73
CA GLY A 60 -2.78 14.33 -12.39
C GLY A 60 -3.13 15.16 -13.63
N GLU A 61 -2.52 16.32 -13.81
CA GLU A 61 -2.71 17.17 -15.01
C GLU A 61 -1.61 16.96 -16.07
N GLY A 62 -1.54 15.75 -16.63
CA GLY A 62 -1.00 15.37 -17.96
C GLY A 62 0.26 16.06 -18.53
N ASN A 63 1.22 15.23 -18.96
CA ASN A 63 2.43 15.53 -19.75
C ASN A 63 3.47 16.45 -19.10
N GLY A 64 4.26 15.89 -18.18
CA GLY A 64 5.49 16.50 -17.68
C GLY A 64 6.63 15.50 -17.46
N ILE A 65 7.88 15.95 -17.60
CA ILE A 65 9.07 15.18 -17.21
C ILE A 65 9.36 15.46 -15.74
N PHE A 66 9.57 14.40 -14.97
CA PHE A 66 9.92 14.47 -13.55
C PHE A 66 11.41 14.23 -13.35
N ILE A 67 12.10 15.13 -12.63
CA ILE A 67 13.50 14.95 -12.26
C ILE A 67 13.61 15.08 -10.73
N VAL A 68 13.85 13.95 -10.06
CA VAL A 68 14.10 13.90 -8.62
C VAL A 68 15.61 13.99 -8.38
N MET A 69 16.05 15.00 -7.63
CA MET A 69 17.46 15.10 -7.23
C MET A 69 17.64 14.62 -5.79
N GLY A 70 18.36 13.51 -5.62
CA GLY A 70 19.06 13.23 -4.37
C GLY A 70 20.37 14.02 -4.35
N GLN A 71 20.56 14.93 -3.38
CA GLN A 71 21.88 15.53 -3.18
C GLN A 71 22.76 14.55 -2.40
N PHE A 72 23.68 13.87 -3.08
CA PHE A 72 24.89 13.37 -2.46
C PHE A 72 26.04 14.31 -2.84
N VAL A 73 26.27 15.33 -2.01
CA VAL A 73 27.50 16.12 -2.08
C VAL A 73 28.47 15.51 -1.09
N ILE A 74 29.42 14.71 -1.59
CA ILE A 74 30.53 14.22 -0.77
C ILE A 74 31.66 15.26 -0.87
N ASP A 75 31.87 16.01 0.20
CA ASP A 75 33.03 16.89 0.33
C ASP A 75 34.26 16.08 0.76
N ASN A 76 35.36 16.20 0.03
CA ASN A 76 36.64 15.49 0.23
C ASN A 76 36.57 13.96 0.09
N CYS A 77 36.23 13.47 -1.11
CA CYS A 77 36.62 12.12 -1.50
C CYS A 77 38.15 12.02 -1.47
N GLY A 78 38.70 11.09 -0.69
CA GLY A 78 40.07 10.65 -0.87
C GLY A 78 40.26 10.04 -2.27
N SER A 79 41.50 9.74 -2.65
CA SER A 79 41.78 9.04 -3.90
C SER A 79 40.91 7.79 -4.03
N PHE A 80 40.35 7.58 -5.22
CA PHE A 80 39.27 6.63 -5.54
C PHE A 80 39.48 5.17 -5.12
N GLU A 81 40.69 4.76 -4.70
CA GLU A 81 40.99 3.43 -4.16
C GLU A 81 40.56 3.24 -2.68
N ASP A 82 40.39 4.31 -1.89
CA ASP A 82 40.07 4.22 -0.45
C ASP A 82 38.56 4.23 -0.13
N ILE A 83 37.68 4.27 -1.12
CA ILE A 83 36.21 4.28 -0.92
C ILE A 83 35.66 2.88 -0.52
N SER A 84 36.48 1.83 -0.63
CA SER A 84 36.06 0.45 -0.29
C SER A 84 36.13 0.10 1.21
N ASP A 85 36.77 0.93 2.05
CA ASP A 85 37.10 0.55 3.44
C ASP A 85 36.78 1.63 4.51
N THR A 86 36.03 2.68 4.20
CA THR A 86 35.62 3.68 5.21
C THR A 86 34.19 3.45 5.74
N ASP A 87 34.09 3.10 7.02
CA ASP A 87 32.84 3.13 7.79
C ASP A 87 32.25 4.56 7.80
N PHE A 88 31.10 4.74 7.15
CA PHE A 88 30.38 6.02 7.15
C PHE A 88 29.61 6.20 8.47
N VAL A 89 29.90 7.30 9.17
CA VAL A 89 29.07 7.85 10.25
C VAL A 89 28.17 8.93 9.64
N PHE A 90 26.85 8.70 9.63
CA PHE A 90 25.87 9.67 9.15
C PHE A 90 25.54 10.72 10.24
N ASP A 91 25.34 11.98 9.83
CA ASP A 91 24.82 13.08 10.66
C ASP A 91 23.28 13.00 10.62
N ASP A 92 22.70 12.39 11.65
CA ASP A 92 21.28 12.00 11.84
C ASP A 92 20.27 13.17 11.96
N ARG A 93 20.38 14.20 11.13
CA ARG A 93 19.50 15.39 11.26
C ARG A 93 18.37 15.50 10.25
N TYR A 94 18.30 14.62 9.24
CA TYR A 94 17.23 14.67 8.22
C TYR A 94 16.72 13.33 7.71
N TYR A 95 17.19 12.20 8.25
CA TYR A 95 16.61 10.88 8.01
C TYR A 95 15.66 10.51 9.15
N GLU A 96 14.40 10.95 9.05
CA GLU A 96 13.30 10.20 9.67
C GLU A 96 12.95 9.04 8.71
N GLU A 97 13.67 7.93 8.84
CA GLU A 97 13.42 6.66 8.13
C GLU A 97 12.04 6.05 8.41
N GLY A 98 11.15 6.74 9.12
CA GLY A 98 9.83 6.23 9.50
C GLY A 98 8.64 7.04 8.98
N TYR A 99 8.85 8.09 8.19
CA TYR A 99 7.73 8.95 7.75
C TYR A 99 7.19 8.58 6.35
N LEU A 100 8.05 8.15 5.42
CA LEU A 100 7.61 7.69 4.10
C LEU A 100 7.24 6.20 4.11
N ASP A 101 7.97 5.37 4.85
CA ASP A 101 7.68 3.94 5.00
C ASP A 101 6.37 3.69 5.80
N SER A 102 6.00 4.58 6.73
CA SER A 102 4.70 4.50 7.41
C SER A 102 3.53 4.86 6.50
N LEU A 103 3.69 5.84 5.61
CA LEU A 103 2.67 6.26 4.65
C LEU A 103 2.48 5.23 3.53
N TYR A 104 3.56 4.54 3.13
CA TYR A 104 3.51 3.45 2.16
C TYR A 104 2.80 2.19 2.70
N ARG A 105 3.08 1.84 3.97
CA ARG A 105 2.45 0.73 4.69
C ARG A 105 1.00 1.03 5.07
N GLU A 106 0.66 2.30 5.30
CA GLU A 106 -0.70 2.79 5.56
C GLU A 106 -1.59 2.80 4.30
N TYR A 107 -0.98 2.86 3.09
CA TYR A 107 -1.73 2.87 1.82
C TYR A 107 -1.83 1.49 1.14
N TYR A 108 -0.90 0.55 1.39
CA TYR A 108 -0.86 -0.76 0.67
C TYR A 108 -0.75 -2.03 1.53
N GLY A 109 -0.65 -1.96 2.86
CA GLY A 109 -0.95 -3.09 3.77
C GLY A 109 -0.15 -4.40 3.58
N PHE A 110 1.17 -4.38 3.76
CA PHE A 110 1.99 -5.60 3.85
C PHE A 110 2.63 -5.77 5.25
N ASP A 111 2.58 -6.98 5.81
CA ASP A 111 3.34 -7.45 6.98
C ASP A 111 4.13 -8.73 6.63
N ASP A 112 5.39 -8.79 7.04
CA ASP A 112 6.24 -9.99 6.99
C ASP A 112 6.04 -10.86 8.24
N GLU A 113 5.81 -12.17 8.04
CA GLU A 113 6.52 -13.29 8.69
C GLU A 113 5.76 -14.62 8.44
N ASP A 114 6.28 -15.48 7.56
CA ASP A 114 6.05 -16.94 7.59
C ASP A 114 7.29 -17.62 6.96
N MET A 115 8.29 -17.97 7.79
CA MET A 115 9.32 -18.93 7.38
C MET A 115 9.60 -19.93 8.51
N TYR A 116 9.36 -21.21 8.19
CA TYR A 116 9.69 -22.47 8.88
C TYR A 116 8.72 -22.99 9.96
N ASP A 117 7.94 -24.04 9.62
CA ASP A 117 8.25 -25.44 9.97
C ASP A 117 7.07 -26.38 9.61
N GLU A 118 7.27 -27.34 8.69
CA GLU A 118 6.95 -28.78 8.88
C GLU A 118 7.35 -29.62 7.64
N PRO A 119 7.67 -30.93 7.80
CA PRO A 119 8.42 -31.72 6.83
C PRO A 119 7.52 -32.42 5.81
N ILE A 120 7.82 -32.32 4.52
CA ILE A 120 7.11 -33.05 3.46
C ILE A 120 8.11 -33.78 2.56
N ASP A 121 7.83 -35.07 2.35
CA ASP A 121 8.58 -36.05 1.59
C ASP A 121 8.88 -35.61 0.14
N GLU A 122 10.15 -35.73 -0.25
CA GLU A 122 10.65 -35.57 -1.61
C GLU A 122 10.14 -36.71 -2.51
N GLU A 123 9.33 -36.39 -3.52
CA GLU A 123 9.46 -36.84 -4.91
C GLU A 123 8.29 -36.27 -5.76
N ASP A 124 8.64 -35.53 -6.82
CA ASP A 124 7.83 -34.97 -7.92
C ASP A 124 7.04 -33.66 -7.67
N TYR A 125 7.69 -32.48 -7.83
CA TYR A 125 7.06 -31.24 -8.33
C TYR A 125 8.05 -30.35 -9.11
N ASP A 126 7.64 -29.94 -10.32
CA ASP A 126 8.21 -28.84 -11.13
C ASP A 126 7.85 -27.49 -10.47
N PHE A 127 8.85 -26.65 -10.22
CA PHE A 127 8.68 -25.26 -9.80
C PHE A 127 8.57 -24.37 -11.05
N GLU A 128 7.39 -23.86 -11.35
CA GLU A 128 7.20 -22.61 -12.10
C GLU A 128 6.28 -21.70 -11.27
N ASP A 129 6.81 -20.52 -10.95
CA ASP A 129 6.16 -19.31 -10.40
C ASP A 129 5.72 -19.31 -8.92
N GLU A 130 6.67 -19.02 -8.03
CA GLU A 130 6.43 -18.31 -6.76
C GLU A 130 6.76 -16.81 -6.93
N PRO A 131 6.11 -15.87 -6.21
CA PRO A 131 6.55 -14.49 -6.14
C PRO A 131 7.84 -14.42 -5.31
N GLU A 132 8.96 -14.09 -5.95
CA GLU A 132 10.24 -13.88 -5.26
C GLU A 132 10.13 -12.67 -4.32
N ALA A 133 10.05 -12.93 -3.01
CA ALA A 133 10.38 -11.95 -1.99
C ALA A 133 11.90 -11.69 -2.04
N VAL A 134 12.30 -10.55 -2.61
CA VAL A 134 13.71 -10.13 -2.60
C VAL A 134 14.05 -9.60 -1.20
N SER A 135 14.65 -10.45 -0.39
CA SER A 135 15.39 -10.06 0.81
C SER A 135 16.89 -9.97 0.47
N PHE A 136 17.51 -8.81 0.71
CA PHE A 136 18.94 -8.60 0.44
C PHE A 136 19.80 -9.03 1.64
N TYR A 137 20.78 -9.89 1.38
CA TYR A 137 21.89 -10.17 2.29
C TYR A 137 23.02 -9.14 2.10
N ILE A 138 23.57 -8.65 3.21
CA ILE A 138 24.81 -7.87 3.22
C ILE A 138 25.98 -8.84 3.06
N ASP A 139 26.67 -8.79 1.92
CA ASP A 139 28.05 -9.31 1.82
C ASP A 139 29.00 -8.18 2.23
N ALA A 140 29.74 -8.40 3.31
CA ALA A 140 30.59 -7.42 3.96
C ALA A 140 31.93 -7.14 3.23
N GLU A 141 32.14 -7.66 2.01
CA GLU A 141 33.39 -7.45 1.26
C GLU A 141 33.30 -6.49 0.06
N HIS A 142 32.13 -5.98 -0.34
CA HIS A 142 32.01 -5.19 -1.58
C HIS A 142 31.05 -3.99 -1.51
N GLY A 143 31.18 -3.16 -0.47
CA GLY A 143 30.32 -1.99 -0.19
C GLY A 143 29.81 -1.23 -1.43
N VAL A 144 28.49 -1.31 -1.67
CA VAL A 144 27.71 -0.46 -2.58
C VAL A 144 26.31 -0.30 -2.00
N SER A 145 25.82 0.94 -1.89
CA SER A 145 24.41 1.24 -1.64
C SER A 145 23.82 2.08 -2.77
N ALA A 146 22.62 1.71 -3.22
CA ALA A 146 21.68 2.56 -3.92
C ALA A 146 20.28 2.11 -3.50
N ALA A 147 19.59 2.95 -2.75
CA ALA A 147 18.18 2.75 -2.41
C ALA A 147 17.33 3.33 -3.55
N CYS A 148 16.49 2.50 -4.15
CA CYS A 148 15.39 2.96 -4.97
C CYS A 148 14.16 2.16 -4.55
N SER A 149 13.20 2.79 -3.86
CA SER A 149 11.85 2.25 -3.80
C SER A 149 11.21 2.51 -5.16
N VAL A 150 10.53 1.50 -5.70
CA VAL A 150 9.62 1.70 -6.82
C VAL A 150 8.25 1.92 -6.18
N ASP A 151 7.87 3.19 -6.05
CA ASP A 151 6.56 3.54 -5.54
C ASP A 151 5.51 3.37 -6.67
N TYR A 152 4.43 2.61 -6.43
CA TYR A 152 3.17 2.61 -7.18
C TYR A 152 2.66 4.05 -7.45
N PHE A 153 2.41 4.37 -8.72
CA PHE A 153 1.86 5.67 -9.15
C PHE A 153 0.42 5.55 -9.69
N PRO A 154 -0.37 6.65 -9.72
CA PRO A 154 -1.75 6.63 -10.21
C PRO A 154 -1.85 6.30 -11.71
N PRO A 155 -2.99 5.76 -12.17
CA PRO A 155 -3.21 5.49 -13.59
C PRO A 155 -3.30 6.80 -14.38
N ASN A 156 -2.58 6.88 -15.50
CA ASN A 156 -2.37 8.02 -16.45
C ASN A 156 -1.01 8.75 -16.37
N THR A 157 0.04 8.17 -15.78
CA THR A 157 1.39 8.75 -15.90
C THR A 157 2.10 8.19 -17.13
N ASP A 158 2.20 8.99 -18.19
CA ASP A 158 2.71 8.48 -19.47
C ASP A 158 4.20 8.06 -19.42
N PHE A 159 5.06 8.67 -18.61
CA PHE A 159 6.43 8.18 -18.32
C PHE A 159 7.00 8.83 -17.05
N ILE A 160 7.66 8.05 -16.19
CA ILE A 160 8.59 8.57 -15.17
C ILE A 160 9.96 7.94 -15.42
N CYS A 161 10.99 8.78 -15.62
CA CYS A 161 12.37 8.33 -15.75
C CYS A 161 13.16 8.83 -14.55
N HIS A 162 13.60 7.93 -13.67
CA HIS A 162 14.50 8.25 -12.57
C HIS A 162 15.93 8.24 -13.09
N ILE A 163 16.54 9.42 -13.22
CA ILE A 163 17.96 9.56 -13.55
C ILE A 163 18.68 9.92 -12.26
N GLY A 164 19.27 8.92 -11.60
CA GLY A 164 20.22 9.15 -10.52
C GLY A 164 21.49 9.78 -11.10
N ILE A 165 21.95 10.89 -10.54
CA ILE A 165 23.20 11.54 -10.95
C ILE A 165 24.05 11.76 -9.71
N ASN A 166 25.23 11.14 -9.68
CA ASN A 166 26.21 11.39 -8.62
C ASN A 166 27.10 12.54 -9.03
N VAL A 167 27.27 13.54 -8.16
CA VAL A 167 28.12 14.71 -8.40
C VAL A 167 29.18 14.79 -7.31
N CYS A 168 30.43 14.53 -7.69
CA CYS A 168 31.58 14.60 -6.79
C CYS A 168 32.39 15.88 -7.07
N LYS A 169 32.89 16.53 -6.02
CA LYS A 169 33.73 17.73 -6.14
C LYS A 169 35.16 17.44 -5.68
N GLU A 170 36.11 17.57 -6.60
CA GLU A 170 37.53 17.44 -6.31
C GLU A 170 38.24 18.78 -6.61
N GLY A 171 38.57 19.53 -5.56
CA GLY A 171 39.12 20.88 -5.70
C GLY A 171 38.11 21.87 -6.31
N ASP A 172 38.48 22.50 -7.43
CA ASP A 172 37.62 23.44 -8.18
C ASP A 172 36.85 22.76 -9.34
N GLU A 173 37.03 21.44 -9.54
CA GLU A 173 36.40 20.66 -10.60
C GLU A 173 35.27 19.77 -10.07
N TYR A 174 34.29 19.50 -10.94
CA TYR A 174 33.09 18.72 -10.65
C TYR A 174 33.04 17.51 -11.58
N HIS A 175 32.81 16.33 -11.03
CA HIS A 175 32.68 15.06 -11.73
C HIS A 175 31.25 14.54 -11.60
N VAL A 176 30.65 14.14 -12.72
CA VAL A 176 29.26 13.72 -12.80
C VAL A 176 29.19 12.31 -13.37
N THR A 177 28.57 11.36 -12.67
CA THR A 177 28.37 9.98 -13.16
C THR A 177 26.90 9.58 -13.05
N PRO A 178 26.34 8.85 -14.03
CA PRO A 178 25.00 8.28 -13.90
C PRO A 178 24.99 7.21 -12.78
N GLY A 179 23.98 7.28 -11.91
CA GLY A 179 23.63 6.21 -10.98
C GLY A 179 22.82 5.14 -11.69
N TYR A 180 23.09 3.87 -11.39
CA TYR A 180 22.37 2.74 -11.99
C TYR A 180 20.90 2.72 -11.57
N ALA A 181 20.00 2.53 -12.53
CA ALA A 181 18.59 2.20 -12.29
C ALA A 181 18.38 0.71 -12.62
N TYR A 182 17.81 -0.06 -11.70
CA TYR A 182 17.41 -1.45 -11.93
C TYR A 182 15.94 -1.46 -12.39
N LEU A 183 15.64 -2.14 -13.49
CA LEU A 183 14.28 -2.39 -13.97
C LEU A 183 13.93 -3.86 -13.66
N PRO A 184 12.91 -4.15 -12.85
CA PRO A 184 12.52 -5.51 -12.54
C PRO A 184 11.67 -6.05 -13.70
N ASP A 185 12.32 -6.60 -14.73
CA ASP A 185 11.75 -7.62 -15.66
C ASP A 185 12.72 -8.06 -16.79
N VAL A 186 13.99 -7.67 -16.74
CA VAL A 186 15.00 -8.13 -17.72
C VAL A 186 16.07 -8.92 -16.98
N GLY A 187 16.12 -10.24 -17.24
CA GLY A 187 17.08 -11.15 -16.63
C GLY A 187 18.53 -10.67 -16.70
N ALA A 188 19.29 -10.99 -15.65
CA ALA A 188 20.65 -10.50 -15.38
C ALA A 188 21.60 -10.50 -16.59
N LEU A 189 22.21 -9.34 -16.87
CA LEU A 189 23.42 -9.22 -17.69
C LEU A 189 24.66 -9.44 -16.80
N ASP A 190 25.46 -10.48 -17.09
CA ASP A 190 26.78 -10.76 -16.47
C ASP A 190 27.75 -9.57 -16.71
N PRO A 191 28.35 -8.97 -15.66
CA PRO A 191 29.19 -7.79 -15.78
C PRO A 191 30.61 -8.17 -16.16
N ARG A 192 30.86 -8.41 -17.45
CA ARG A 192 32.22 -8.41 -18.02
C ARG A 192 32.30 -7.62 -19.31
N MET A 193 32.02 -6.32 -19.22
CA MET A 193 32.55 -5.34 -20.16
C MET A 193 33.17 -4.19 -19.37
N THR A 194 34.49 -4.24 -19.24
CA THR A 194 35.32 -3.12 -18.81
C THR A 194 35.19 -1.97 -19.81
N TYR A 195 34.53 -0.89 -19.43
CA TYR A 195 34.67 0.39 -20.12
C TYR A 195 35.71 1.23 -19.37
N GLU A 196 36.80 1.56 -20.08
CA GLU A 196 37.94 2.32 -19.59
C GLU A 196 37.55 3.78 -19.25
N ASP A 197 38.20 4.28 -18.20
CA ASP A 197 38.19 5.64 -17.62
C ASP A 197 37.85 6.79 -18.58
N TRP A 198 36.75 7.52 -18.30
CA TRP A 198 36.42 8.79 -18.98
C TRP A 198 36.19 9.94 -17.98
N PRO A 199 37.09 10.94 -17.90
CA PRO A 199 36.86 12.15 -17.14
C PRO A 199 35.97 13.11 -17.94
N ILE A 200 34.74 13.34 -17.47
CA ILE A 200 33.84 14.35 -18.04
C ILE A 200 34.23 15.72 -17.48
N THR A 201 34.83 16.58 -18.31
CA THR A 201 35.13 17.97 -17.98
C THR A 201 34.05 18.91 -18.54
N LYS A 202 33.96 20.14 -18.01
CA LYS A 202 33.02 21.16 -18.49
C LYS A 202 33.12 21.43 -20.01
N GLU A 203 34.29 21.22 -20.62
CA GLU A 203 34.51 21.34 -22.07
C GLU A 203 33.96 20.13 -22.87
N SER A 204 33.92 18.93 -22.29
CA SER A 204 33.39 17.72 -22.97
C SER A 204 31.86 17.70 -23.11
N ILE A 205 31.16 18.50 -22.30
CA ILE A 205 29.69 18.64 -22.30
C ILE A 205 29.21 19.57 -23.43
N GLU A 206 30.04 20.51 -23.87
CA GLU A 206 29.64 21.47 -24.90
C GLU A 206 29.78 20.90 -26.32
N ASP A 207 30.65 19.89 -26.54
CA ASP A 207 30.96 19.36 -27.89
C ASP A 207 31.05 17.79 -28.03
N GLY A 208 30.61 16.98 -27.05
CA GLY A 208 30.63 15.49 -27.10
C GLY A 208 29.24 14.82 -27.26
N PRO A 209 29.12 13.64 -27.91
CA PRO A 209 27.81 13.11 -28.30
C PRO A 209 27.04 12.53 -27.09
N ILE A 210 26.00 13.26 -26.69
CA ILE A 210 24.89 12.85 -25.80
C ILE A 210 24.23 11.50 -26.19
N GLU A 211 24.52 11.00 -27.40
CA GLU A 211 23.86 9.87 -28.06
C GLU A 211 24.11 8.51 -27.38
N GLN A 212 25.22 8.32 -26.65
CA GLN A 212 25.53 7.02 -26.02
C GLN A 212 24.85 6.79 -24.67
N LEU A 213 24.45 7.85 -23.95
CA LEU A 213 23.74 7.73 -22.67
C LEU A 213 22.25 7.36 -22.87
N PHE A 214 21.67 7.74 -24.02
CA PHE A 214 20.28 7.42 -24.36
C PHE A 214 20.10 6.06 -25.05
N ALA A 215 21.16 5.49 -25.62
CA ALA A 215 21.09 4.19 -26.30
C ALA A 215 20.70 3.04 -25.35
N VAL A 216 21.06 3.13 -24.07
CA VAL A 216 20.74 2.12 -23.05
C VAL A 216 19.25 2.08 -22.70
N VAL A 217 18.51 3.18 -22.90
CA VAL A 217 17.09 3.29 -22.51
C VAL A 217 16.13 2.86 -23.64
N LEU A 218 16.61 2.84 -24.89
CA LEU A 218 15.77 2.50 -26.05
C LEU A 218 15.93 1.05 -26.53
N ASP A 219 17.00 0.34 -26.11
CA ASP A 219 17.25 -1.05 -26.48
C ASP A 219 16.35 -2.06 -25.73
N SER A 220 15.75 -1.66 -24.59
CA SER A 220 14.84 -2.48 -23.79
C SER A 220 13.40 -2.54 -24.32
N ASN A 221 13.10 -1.91 -25.47
CA ASN A 221 11.75 -1.83 -26.04
C ASN A 221 11.57 -2.58 -27.38
N LEU A 222 12.45 -3.55 -27.68
CA LEU A 222 12.24 -4.47 -28.81
C LEU A 222 11.93 -5.88 -28.29
N SER A 223 10.66 -6.26 -28.50
CA SER A 223 10.00 -7.53 -28.19
C SER A 223 10.79 -8.81 -28.47
N TYR A 224 10.69 -9.77 -27.56
CA TYR A 224 11.06 -11.17 -27.77
C TYR A 224 9.95 -11.89 -28.58
N GLU A 225 10.16 -12.09 -29.88
CA GLU A 225 9.47 -13.14 -30.66
C GLU A 225 10.36 -14.38 -30.71
N GLY A 226 9.76 -15.55 -30.48
CA GLY A 226 10.48 -16.81 -30.28
C GLY A 226 11.20 -17.41 -31.50
N GLU A 227 12.24 -18.17 -31.17
CA GLU A 227 12.92 -19.27 -31.88
C GLU A 227 13.31 -19.11 -33.37
N GLU A 228 14.62 -18.95 -33.63
CA GLU A 228 15.38 -19.87 -34.51
C GLU A 228 16.91 -19.65 -34.38
N GLU A 229 17.67 -20.73 -34.37
CA GLU A 229 19.15 -20.74 -34.35
C GLU A 229 19.77 -20.05 -35.57
N GLY A 230 20.71 -19.13 -35.30
CA GLY A 230 21.90 -18.96 -36.13
C GLY A 230 21.84 -17.95 -37.27
N ALA A 231 22.31 -16.72 -37.01
CA ALA A 231 23.33 -15.99 -37.77
C ALA A 231 23.38 -14.53 -37.30
N TYR A 232 24.44 -14.16 -36.57
CA TYR A 232 24.75 -12.75 -36.31
C TYR A 232 25.05 -12.05 -37.64
N ASN A 233 24.19 -11.12 -38.04
CA ASN A 233 24.55 -10.07 -38.99
C ASN A 233 24.40 -8.73 -38.27
N GLU A 234 25.54 -8.10 -37.98
CA GLU A 234 25.63 -6.72 -37.50
C GLU A 234 24.90 -5.78 -38.47
N TRP A 235 23.89 -5.06 -37.99
CA TRP A 235 23.36 -3.89 -38.69
C TRP A 235 24.15 -2.66 -38.24
N SER A 236 24.71 -1.91 -39.20
CA SER A 236 25.36 -0.64 -38.92
C SER A 236 24.33 0.45 -38.63
N LEU A 237 24.61 1.30 -37.63
CA LEU A 237 23.81 2.45 -37.17
C LEU A 237 23.25 3.34 -38.29
N GLU A 238 23.98 3.49 -39.40
CA GLU A 238 23.58 4.28 -40.56
C GLU A 238 22.32 3.75 -41.27
N SER A 239 22.14 2.42 -41.30
CA SER A 239 20.97 1.79 -41.93
C SER A 239 19.68 1.93 -41.11
N LEU A 240 19.83 2.09 -39.78
CA LEU A 240 18.71 2.35 -38.87
C LEU A 240 18.25 3.82 -39.00
N LEU A 241 19.21 4.75 -39.12
CA LEU A 241 18.95 6.18 -39.24
C LEU A 241 18.34 6.56 -40.60
N GLU A 242 18.74 5.91 -41.71
CA GLU A 242 18.12 6.13 -43.03
C GLU A 242 16.63 5.76 -43.04
N ARG A 243 16.22 4.72 -42.29
CA ARG A 243 14.80 4.34 -42.17
C ARG A 243 13.97 5.30 -41.32
N ILE A 244 14.59 5.97 -40.34
CA ILE A 244 13.93 7.00 -39.52
C ILE A 244 13.76 8.31 -40.32
N HIS A 245 14.73 8.64 -41.19
CA HIS A 245 14.68 9.86 -42.01
C HIS A 245 13.70 9.80 -43.19
N GLU A 246 13.35 8.62 -43.71
CA GLU A 246 12.40 8.52 -44.83
C GLU A 246 10.93 8.78 -44.45
N ASN A 247 10.59 8.85 -43.15
CA ASN A 247 9.19 9.06 -42.69
C ASN A 247 8.89 10.46 -42.12
N THR A 248 9.79 11.43 -42.21
CA THR A 248 9.55 12.79 -41.73
C THR A 248 9.73 13.83 -42.84
N VAL A 249 8.75 13.88 -43.75
CA VAL A 249 8.46 15.11 -44.50
C VAL A 249 7.19 15.72 -43.90
N THR A 250 7.42 16.71 -43.05
CA THR A 250 6.42 17.64 -42.54
C THR A 250 5.71 18.34 -43.69
N LYS A 251 4.45 17.99 -43.91
CA LYS A 251 3.44 18.92 -44.41
C LYS A 251 2.52 19.19 -43.23
N GLU A 252 2.46 20.46 -42.83
CA GLU A 252 1.48 20.99 -41.88
C GLU A 252 0.10 20.37 -42.15
N LEU A 253 -0.27 19.40 -41.32
CA LEU A 253 -1.65 19.03 -41.09
C LEU A 253 -1.98 19.70 -39.76
N ASP A 254 -2.87 20.69 -39.82
CA ASP A 254 -3.68 21.10 -38.68
C ASP A 254 -4.42 19.84 -38.17
N VAL A 255 -3.75 19.03 -37.36
CA VAL A 255 -4.41 18.02 -36.55
C VAL A 255 -4.84 18.76 -35.30
N LYS A 256 -6.10 19.20 -35.31
CA LYS A 256 -6.80 19.41 -34.06
C LYS A 256 -6.71 18.11 -33.27
N PHE A 257 -6.06 18.13 -32.12
CA PHE A 257 -6.35 17.16 -31.08
C PHE A 257 -7.76 17.48 -30.58
N GLU A 258 -8.77 16.95 -31.26
CA GLU A 258 -10.06 16.72 -30.64
C GLU A 258 -9.85 15.52 -29.71
N SER A 259 -9.78 15.78 -28.41
CA SER A 259 -10.01 14.74 -27.40
C SER A 259 -11.48 14.33 -27.48
N SER A 260 -11.84 13.51 -28.47
CA SER A 260 -13.22 13.12 -28.75
C SER A 260 -13.73 11.97 -27.87
N GLY A 261 -12.89 11.38 -27.01
CA GLY A 261 -13.28 10.23 -26.18
C GLY A 261 -14.18 10.53 -24.98
N ASN A 262 -14.15 11.75 -24.43
CA ASN A 262 -14.92 12.08 -23.22
C ASN A 262 -16.39 12.46 -23.50
N GLU A 263 -16.72 12.91 -24.71
CA GLU A 263 -18.07 13.44 -24.98
C GLU A 263 -19.11 12.31 -25.07
N PHE A 264 -18.72 11.17 -25.64
CA PHE A 264 -19.58 9.99 -25.82
C PHE A 264 -19.85 9.24 -24.50
N GLU A 265 -18.82 8.99 -23.70
CA GLU A 265 -18.98 8.43 -22.35
C GLU A 265 -19.81 9.35 -21.44
N LYS A 266 -19.57 10.67 -21.53
CA LYS A 266 -20.32 11.66 -20.75
C LYS A 266 -21.79 11.75 -21.15
N GLU A 267 -22.11 11.67 -22.44
CA GLU A 267 -23.50 11.61 -22.91
C GLU A 267 -24.23 10.40 -22.30
N ALA A 268 -23.56 9.25 -22.22
CA ALA A 268 -24.12 8.06 -21.60
C ALA A 268 -24.36 8.21 -20.09
N GLU A 269 -23.41 8.81 -19.36
CA GLU A 269 -23.60 9.12 -17.94
C GLU A 269 -24.77 10.10 -17.73
N GLU A 270 -24.93 11.08 -18.62
CA GLU A 270 -26.05 12.02 -18.58
C GLU A 270 -27.40 11.32 -18.89
N LEU A 271 -27.42 10.32 -19.77
CA LEU A 271 -28.61 9.52 -20.09
C LEU A 271 -29.03 8.57 -18.97
N LEU A 272 -28.07 7.94 -18.28
CA LEU A 272 -28.35 7.18 -17.05
C LEU A 272 -28.95 8.10 -15.98
N LYS A 273 -28.38 9.30 -15.80
CA LYS A 273 -28.89 10.32 -14.88
C LYS A 273 -30.27 10.86 -15.29
N SER A 274 -30.60 10.88 -16.58
CA SER A 274 -31.91 11.33 -17.08
C SER A 274 -33.01 10.27 -17.00
N GLY A 275 -32.63 8.99 -16.85
CA GLY A 275 -33.53 7.83 -16.79
C GLY A 275 -34.02 7.34 -18.16
N GLU A 276 -33.36 7.74 -19.26
CA GLU A 276 -33.69 7.31 -20.63
C GLU A 276 -33.21 5.89 -20.97
N ILE A 277 -32.21 5.40 -20.24
CA ILE A 277 -31.73 4.02 -20.24
C ILE A 277 -31.78 3.52 -18.80
N SER A 278 -32.11 2.24 -18.62
CA SER A 278 -32.25 1.66 -17.29
C SER A 278 -30.93 1.20 -16.70
N ASN A 279 -29.94 0.84 -17.54
CA ASN A 279 -28.61 0.37 -17.13
C ASN A 279 -27.57 0.45 -18.27
N TYR A 280 -26.33 0.08 -17.97
CA TYR A 280 -25.22 0.04 -18.91
C TYR A 280 -25.37 -1.04 -20.01
N PHE A 281 -26.14 -2.10 -19.79
CA PHE A 281 -26.39 -3.14 -20.80
C PHE A 281 -27.37 -2.68 -21.89
N GLU A 282 -28.42 -1.94 -21.55
CA GLU A 282 -29.28 -1.28 -22.54
C GLU A 282 -28.49 -0.30 -23.39
N HIS A 283 -27.52 0.38 -22.78
CA HIS A 283 -26.60 1.24 -23.51
C HIS A 283 -25.69 0.41 -24.43
N PHE A 284 -25.10 -0.67 -23.93
CA PHE A 284 -24.28 -1.57 -24.72
C PHE A 284 -25.05 -2.11 -25.94
N GLU A 285 -26.29 -2.59 -25.79
CA GLU A 285 -27.14 -3.01 -26.92
C GLU A 285 -27.44 -1.86 -27.90
N LYS A 286 -27.69 -0.64 -27.41
CA LYS A 286 -27.95 0.52 -28.30
C LYS A 286 -26.72 0.91 -29.12
N LEU A 287 -25.52 0.77 -28.56
CA LEU A 287 -24.26 1.10 -29.23
C LEU A 287 -23.75 0.01 -30.16
N ASN A 288 -24.20 -1.21 -29.93
CA ASN A 288 -23.89 -2.31 -30.81
C ASN A 288 -24.46 -2.07 -32.20
N SER A 289 -23.57 -1.90 -33.17
CA SER A 289 -23.90 -1.70 -34.57
C SER A 289 -23.34 -2.81 -35.47
N THR A 290 -22.71 -3.83 -34.87
CA THR A 290 -21.92 -4.84 -35.58
C THR A 290 -22.49 -6.25 -35.46
N THR A 291 -23.12 -6.60 -34.34
CA THR A 291 -23.84 -7.87 -34.18
C THR A 291 -25.34 -7.63 -34.01
N ASP A 292 -26.16 -8.67 -34.20
CA ASP A 292 -27.61 -8.57 -34.03
C ASP A 292 -28.02 -8.39 -32.56
N SER A 293 -27.16 -8.82 -31.62
CA SER A 293 -27.33 -8.66 -30.17
C SER A 293 -25.99 -8.80 -29.46
N ILE A 294 -25.84 -8.16 -28.30
CA ILE A 294 -24.68 -8.39 -27.42
C ILE A 294 -24.68 -9.81 -26.79
N TYR A 295 -25.77 -10.58 -26.91
CA TYR A 295 -25.86 -11.97 -26.43
C TYR A 295 -25.67 -13.02 -27.54
N ASP A 296 -25.64 -12.62 -28.81
CA ASP A 296 -25.43 -13.49 -29.96
C ASP A 296 -24.42 -12.84 -30.91
N LEU A 297 -23.17 -13.28 -30.80
CA LEU A 297 -22.05 -12.73 -31.57
C LEU A 297 -21.99 -13.27 -33.01
N GLY A 298 -22.86 -14.21 -33.37
CA GLY A 298 -22.87 -14.86 -34.68
C GLY A 298 -21.58 -15.63 -34.95
N ASP A 299 -20.85 -15.25 -36.00
CA ASP A 299 -19.55 -15.85 -36.36
C ASP A 299 -18.35 -15.19 -35.64
N ASN A 300 -18.58 -14.10 -34.87
CA ASN A 300 -17.53 -13.42 -34.12
C ASN A 300 -17.30 -14.07 -32.76
N GLU A 301 -16.06 -14.07 -32.27
CA GLU A 301 -15.74 -14.54 -30.90
C GLU A 301 -15.93 -13.45 -29.84
N VAL A 302 -15.82 -12.18 -30.23
CA VAL A 302 -15.90 -11.03 -29.33
C VAL A 302 -16.57 -9.83 -30.03
N LEU A 303 -17.22 -8.98 -29.25
CA LEU A 303 -17.62 -7.62 -29.56
C LEU A 303 -17.02 -6.71 -28.48
N ILE A 304 -16.24 -5.71 -28.89
CA ILE A 304 -15.62 -4.72 -28.00
C ILE A 304 -16.07 -3.34 -28.45
N ILE A 305 -16.53 -2.50 -27.51
CA ILE A 305 -16.86 -1.11 -27.79
C ILE A 305 -15.89 -0.21 -27.02
N LEU A 306 -15.22 0.69 -27.74
CA LEU A 306 -14.29 1.66 -27.18
C LEU A 306 -15.01 2.95 -26.75
N LYS A 307 -14.36 3.79 -25.94
CA LYS A 307 -14.86 5.10 -25.48
C LYS A 307 -15.28 6.06 -26.60
N ASP A 308 -14.66 5.96 -27.77
CA ASP A 308 -14.99 6.77 -28.94
C ASP A 308 -16.19 6.23 -29.74
N GLY A 309 -16.81 5.15 -29.27
CA GLY A 309 -17.93 4.46 -29.92
C GLY A 309 -17.52 3.41 -30.95
N THR A 310 -16.23 3.22 -31.22
CA THR A 310 -15.75 2.21 -32.17
C THR A 310 -16.13 0.81 -31.71
N ASN A 311 -16.80 0.06 -32.60
CA ASN A 311 -17.14 -1.35 -32.40
C ASN A 311 -16.09 -2.23 -33.10
N LEU A 312 -15.49 -3.16 -32.35
CA LEU A 312 -14.47 -4.09 -32.82
C LEU A 312 -14.94 -5.53 -32.60
N THR A 313 -14.51 -6.45 -33.47
CA THR A 313 -14.83 -7.89 -33.34
C THR A 313 -13.60 -8.79 -33.19
N SER A 314 -12.44 -8.18 -32.88
CA SER A 314 -11.20 -8.89 -32.55
C SER A 314 -10.37 -8.08 -31.57
N TRP A 315 -9.73 -8.77 -30.61
CA TRP A 315 -8.76 -8.21 -29.67
C TRP A 315 -7.55 -7.59 -30.37
N ASP A 316 -7.12 -8.12 -31.53
CA ASP A 316 -5.97 -7.63 -32.29
C ASP A 316 -6.14 -6.18 -32.79
N ASN A 317 -7.38 -5.70 -32.84
CA ASN A 317 -7.72 -4.35 -33.28
C ASN A 317 -7.79 -3.33 -32.13
N VAL A 318 -7.57 -3.77 -30.89
CA VAL A 318 -7.55 -2.88 -29.72
C VAL A 318 -6.16 -2.25 -29.62
N SER A 319 -6.07 -0.96 -29.89
CA SER A 319 -4.80 -0.20 -29.73
C SER A 319 -4.48 0.14 -28.28
N ASN A 320 -5.50 0.34 -27.45
CA ASN A 320 -5.38 0.67 -26.03
C ASN A 320 -6.51 0.01 -25.25
N GLN A 321 -6.16 -0.88 -24.33
CA GLN A 321 -7.14 -1.61 -23.51
C GLN A 321 -7.88 -0.71 -22.51
N HIS A 322 -7.29 0.42 -22.10
CA HIS A 322 -7.93 1.38 -21.20
C HIS A 322 -9.05 2.18 -21.87
N ASP A 323 -9.22 2.05 -23.19
CA ASP A 323 -10.34 2.65 -23.91
C ASP A 323 -11.53 1.69 -24.05
N ILE A 324 -11.40 0.43 -23.61
CA ILE A 324 -12.49 -0.53 -23.67
C ILE A 324 -13.57 -0.15 -22.66
N LEU A 325 -14.78 0.07 -23.17
CA LEU A 325 -15.95 0.47 -22.39
C LEU A 325 -16.91 -0.72 -22.17
N TYR A 326 -17.12 -1.54 -23.20
CA TYR A 326 -18.00 -2.72 -23.14
C TYR A 326 -17.38 -3.92 -23.87
N ILE A 327 -17.61 -5.12 -23.35
CA ILE A 327 -17.16 -6.38 -23.96
C ILE A 327 -18.30 -7.39 -23.97
N SER A 328 -18.53 -8.05 -25.09
CA SER A 328 -19.22 -9.33 -25.15
C SER A 328 -18.30 -10.40 -25.74
N GLU A 329 -18.08 -11.53 -25.06
CA GLU A 329 -17.17 -12.58 -25.52
C GLU A 329 -17.77 -13.98 -25.32
N ASP A 330 -17.59 -14.87 -26.31
CA ASP A 330 -18.02 -16.28 -26.21
C ASP A 330 -16.90 -17.18 -25.68
N PHE A 331 -17.13 -17.77 -24.50
CA PHE A 331 -16.23 -18.70 -23.84
C PHE A 331 -16.60 -20.17 -23.98
N SER A 332 -17.55 -20.53 -24.85
CA SER A 332 -17.99 -21.92 -25.11
C SER A 332 -16.83 -22.89 -25.39
N ASN A 333 -15.76 -22.38 -26.03
CA ASN A 333 -14.59 -23.15 -26.42
C ASN A 333 -13.38 -22.97 -25.48
N ARG A 334 -13.45 -22.08 -24.49
CA ARG A 334 -12.35 -21.81 -23.56
C ARG A 334 -12.29 -22.86 -22.45
N LYS A 335 -11.10 -23.00 -21.87
CA LYS A 335 -10.83 -23.88 -20.72
C LYS A 335 -10.43 -23.12 -19.46
N ALA A 336 -9.92 -21.90 -19.60
CA ALA A 336 -9.51 -21.03 -18.50
C ALA A 336 -9.80 -19.57 -18.91
N ILE A 337 -10.17 -18.74 -17.93
CA ILE A 337 -10.46 -17.30 -18.10
C ILE A 337 -9.86 -16.45 -16.98
N THR A 338 -8.95 -17.02 -16.20
CA THR A 338 -8.13 -16.36 -15.18
C THR A 338 -7.53 -15.07 -15.71
N ARG A 339 -7.65 -13.96 -14.95
CA ARG A 339 -7.09 -12.64 -15.27
C ARG A 339 -7.53 -12.01 -16.60
N LYS A 340 -8.57 -12.53 -17.27
CA LYS A 340 -8.91 -12.17 -18.66
C LYS A 340 -9.21 -10.68 -18.89
N TYR A 341 -9.83 -10.00 -17.93
CA TYR A 341 -10.19 -8.58 -18.02
C TYR A 341 -9.45 -7.72 -16.99
N ARG A 342 -8.32 -8.21 -16.46
CA ARG A 342 -7.55 -7.50 -15.42
C ARG A 342 -7.12 -6.10 -15.90
N TYR A 343 -7.31 -5.09 -15.05
CA TYR A 343 -6.96 -3.69 -15.26
C TYR A 343 -7.62 -2.98 -16.45
N LEU A 344 -8.77 -3.48 -16.92
CA LEU A 344 -9.61 -2.73 -17.85
C LEU A 344 -10.36 -1.61 -17.09
N THR A 345 -9.61 -0.59 -16.69
CA THR A 345 -10.06 0.49 -15.77
C THR A 345 -11.30 1.26 -16.22
N SER A 346 -11.63 1.21 -17.51
CA SER A 346 -12.79 1.90 -18.10
C SER A 346 -13.95 0.97 -18.44
N LEU A 347 -13.80 -0.33 -18.26
CA LEU A 347 -14.84 -1.32 -18.52
C LEU A 347 -16.04 -1.04 -17.61
N LYS A 348 -17.22 -0.79 -18.20
CA LYS A 348 -18.47 -0.52 -17.48
C LYS A 348 -19.34 -1.77 -17.30
N ALA A 349 -19.36 -2.64 -18.31
CA ALA A 349 -20.16 -3.86 -18.31
C ALA A 349 -19.58 -4.91 -19.27
N THR A 350 -19.84 -6.19 -18.98
CA THR A 350 -19.51 -7.30 -19.88
C THR A 350 -20.65 -8.30 -20.01
N VAL A 351 -20.84 -8.86 -21.20
CA VAL A 351 -21.68 -10.02 -21.45
C VAL A 351 -20.80 -11.19 -21.84
N VAL A 352 -20.66 -12.18 -20.97
CA VAL A 352 -19.95 -13.40 -21.34
C VAL A 352 -20.95 -14.49 -21.61
N VAL A 353 -20.90 -15.04 -22.82
CA VAL A 353 -21.72 -16.16 -23.22
C VAL A 353 -20.91 -17.45 -23.22
N GLY A 354 -21.59 -18.58 -23.08
CA GLY A 354 -20.93 -19.87 -23.23
C GLY A 354 -20.05 -20.30 -22.06
N ILE A 355 -20.23 -19.76 -20.84
CA ILE A 355 -19.57 -20.35 -19.67
C ILE A 355 -20.01 -21.80 -19.53
N THR A 356 -19.04 -22.71 -19.60
CA THR A 356 -19.28 -24.14 -19.48
C THR A 356 -18.64 -24.68 -18.22
N LYS A 357 -19.12 -25.83 -17.75
CA LYS A 357 -18.50 -26.67 -16.71
C LYS A 357 -17.01 -27.00 -16.88
N LYS A 358 -16.37 -26.64 -18.01
CA LYS A 358 -14.92 -26.78 -18.21
C LYS A 358 -14.14 -25.68 -17.51
N ILE A 359 -14.75 -24.50 -17.33
CA ILE A 359 -14.14 -23.36 -16.66
C ILE A 359 -14.28 -23.62 -15.17
N LYS A 360 -13.13 -23.75 -14.51
CA LYS A 360 -13.01 -24.00 -13.07
C LYS A 360 -12.31 -22.86 -12.33
N ASP A 361 -11.74 -21.93 -13.09
CA ASP A 361 -10.86 -20.89 -12.59
C ASP A 361 -11.23 -19.55 -13.24
N MET A 362 -11.60 -18.61 -12.38
CA MET A 362 -11.95 -17.22 -12.69
C MET A 362 -11.17 -16.24 -11.80
N GLU A 363 -10.04 -16.68 -11.25
CA GLU A 363 -9.18 -15.88 -10.39
C GLU A 363 -8.82 -14.55 -11.08
N GLU A 364 -8.96 -13.45 -10.35
CA GLU A 364 -8.64 -12.08 -10.76
C GLU A 364 -9.26 -11.64 -12.12
N MET A 365 -10.34 -12.28 -12.57
CA MET A 365 -10.88 -12.05 -13.91
C MET A 365 -11.21 -10.58 -14.19
N PHE A 366 -11.73 -9.83 -13.21
CA PHE A 366 -12.05 -8.40 -13.29
C PHE A 366 -11.18 -7.53 -12.37
N HIS A 367 -10.05 -8.05 -11.88
CA HIS A 367 -9.22 -7.31 -10.92
C HIS A 367 -8.77 -5.95 -11.50
N GLY A 368 -9.04 -4.86 -10.78
CA GLY A 368 -8.67 -3.50 -11.19
C GLY A 368 -9.58 -2.87 -12.24
N CYS A 369 -10.73 -3.47 -12.56
CA CYS A 369 -11.77 -2.85 -13.40
C CYS A 369 -12.51 -1.76 -12.60
N SER A 370 -11.82 -0.66 -12.29
CA SER A 370 -12.29 0.38 -11.37
C SER A 370 -13.63 1.02 -11.75
N SER A 371 -13.98 1.03 -13.04
CA SER A 371 -15.26 1.56 -13.57
C SER A 371 -16.37 0.53 -13.71
N LEU A 372 -16.15 -0.75 -13.37
CA LEU A 372 -17.18 -1.79 -13.49
C LEU A 372 -18.26 -1.54 -12.44
N VAL A 373 -19.52 -1.36 -12.87
CA VAL A 373 -20.63 -0.96 -11.98
C VAL A 373 -21.59 -2.11 -11.69
N ASP A 374 -21.77 -3.01 -12.66
CA ASP A 374 -22.91 -3.90 -12.79
C ASP A 374 -22.43 -5.27 -13.35
N LEU A 375 -22.96 -6.36 -12.80
CA LEU A 375 -22.66 -7.75 -13.15
C LEU A 375 -23.82 -8.50 -13.85
N TYR A 376 -24.76 -7.79 -14.47
CA TYR A 376 -25.86 -8.38 -15.21
C TYR A 376 -25.35 -9.29 -16.34
N GLY A 377 -26.03 -10.41 -16.57
CA GLY A 377 -25.59 -11.49 -17.44
C GLY A 377 -24.77 -12.57 -16.74
N LEU A 378 -24.12 -12.28 -15.60
CA LEU A 378 -23.41 -13.31 -14.82
C LEU A 378 -24.37 -14.35 -14.21
N GLU A 379 -25.67 -14.06 -14.10
CA GLU A 379 -26.67 -15.00 -13.59
C GLU A 379 -26.89 -16.21 -14.51
N THR A 380 -26.40 -16.14 -15.75
CA THR A 380 -26.53 -17.21 -16.75
C THR A 380 -25.37 -18.21 -16.71
N TRP A 381 -24.33 -17.94 -15.91
CA TRP A 381 -23.11 -18.73 -15.88
C TRP A 381 -23.30 -20.06 -15.14
N ASP A 382 -22.83 -21.17 -15.72
CA ASP A 382 -22.76 -22.47 -15.05
C ASP A 382 -21.52 -22.54 -14.15
N THR A 383 -21.69 -22.20 -12.88
CA THR A 383 -20.64 -22.21 -11.84
C THR A 383 -20.54 -23.52 -11.07
N SER A 384 -21.30 -24.57 -11.44
CA SER A 384 -21.36 -25.86 -10.71
C SER A 384 -20.05 -26.65 -10.63
N LYS A 385 -19.00 -26.19 -11.32
CA LYS A 385 -17.64 -26.75 -11.31
C LYS A 385 -16.57 -25.70 -11.00
N LEU A 386 -16.95 -24.49 -10.59
CA LEU A 386 -16.03 -23.42 -10.21
C LEU A 386 -15.26 -23.84 -8.96
N GLU A 387 -13.93 -23.82 -9.04
CA GLU A 387 -13.02 -24.18 -7.96
C GLU A 387 -12.27 -22.94 -7.41
N LYS A 388 -12.06 -21.93 -8.28
CA LYS A 388 -11.30 -20.72 -7.99
C LYS A 388 -11.97 -19.45 -8.51
N MET A 389 -12.08 -18.44 -7.65
CA MET A 389 -12.61 -17.10 -7.94
C MET A 389 -11.97 -16.01 -7.08
N GLU A 390 -10.82 -16.33 -6.52
CA GLU A 390 -9.98 -15.46 -5.73
C GLU A 390 -9.73 -14.10 -6.40
N GLY A 391 -9.92 -12.99 -5.68
CA GLY A 391 -9.65 -11.65 -6.20
C GLY A 391 -10.46 -11.23 -7.43
N MET A 392 -11.52 -11.96 -7.80
CA MET A 392 -12.20 -11.77 -9.09
C MET A 392 -12.65 -10.33 -9.34
N PHE A 393 -13.11 -9.61 -8.32
CA PHE A 393 -13.55 -8.20 -8.41
C PHE A 393 -12.67 -7.24 -7.60
N ARG A 394 -11.47 -7.66 -7.18
CA ARG A 394 -10.57 -6.81 -6.39
C ARG A 394 -10.27 -5.50 -7.11
N GLY A 395 -10.47 -4.36 -6.48
CA GLY A 395 -10.23 -3.03 -7.04
C GLY A 395 -11.33 -2.52 -7.99
N CYS A 396 -12.47 -3.21 -8.10
CA CYS A 396 -13.65 -2.72 -8.82
C CYS A 396 -14.36 -1.65 -7.98
N SER A 397 -13.74 -0.47 -7.84
CA SER A 397 -14.18 0.58 -6.91
C SER A 397 -15.59 1.12 -7.15
N SER A 398 -16.08 1.08 -8.40
CA SER A 398 -17.43 1.53 -8.78
C SER A 398 -18.50 0.42 -8.72
N LEU A 399 -18.15 -0.80 -8.33
CA LEU A 399 -19.08 -1.94 -8.31
C LEU A 399 -20.15 -1.73 -7.24
N GLU A 400 -21.41 -1.62 -7.66
CA GLU A 400 -22.56 -1.39 -6.78
C GLU A 400 -23.54 -2.58 -6.82
N ASP A 401 -23.80 -3.13 -8.01
CA ASP A 401 -24.78 -4.20 -8.23
C ASP A 401 -24.09 -5.55 -8.48
N ILE A 402 -24.25 -6.46 -7.51
CA ILE A 402 -23.75 -7.84 -7.59
C ILE A 402 -24.88 -8.88 -7.75
N SER A 403 -26.07 -8.47 -8.19
CA SER A 403 -27.24 -9.34 -8.37
C SER A 403 -27.00 -10.51 -9.34
N GLY A 404 -26.08 -10.34 -10.31
CA GLY A 404 -25.63 -11.40 -11.20
C GLY A 404 -25.04 -12.63 -10.49
N LEU A 405 -24.71 -12.52 -9.20
CA LEU A 405 -24.12 -13.60 -8.40
C LEU A 405 -25.14 -14.42 -7.59
N GLU A 406 -26.44 -14.04 -7.59
CA GLU A 406 -27.46 -14.59 -6.68
C GLU A 406 -27.60 -16.13 -6.75
N ASN A 407 -27.44 -16.69 -7.95
CA ASN A 407 -27.67 -18.12 -8.22
C ASN A 407 -26.37 -18.92 -8.42
N TRP A 408 -25.22 -18.35 -8.05
CA TRP A 408 -23.94 -19.04 -8.21
C TRP A 408 -23.78 -20.22 -7.25
N ASP A 409 -23.31 -21.35 -7.77
CA ASP A 409 -22.94 -22.54 -6.99
C ASP A 409 -21.45 -22.46 -6.65
N ILE A 410 -21.15 -22.01 -5.44
CA ILE A 410 -19.77 -21.92 -4.93
C ILE A 410 -19.36 -23.15 -4.08
N SER A 411 -20.13 -24.24 -4.11
CA SER A 411 -19.90 -25.40 -3.24
C SER A 411 -18.57 -26.13 -3.46
N ASN A 412 -17.86 -25.84 -4.55
CA ASN A 412 -16.53 -26.40 -4.84
C ASN A 412 -15.39 -25.36 -4.65
N VAL A 413 -15.70 -24.14 -4.21
CA VAL A 413 -14.73 -23.06 -4.02
C VAL A 413 -14.13 -23.16 -2.62
N TYR A 414 -12.80 -23.25 -2.55
CA TYR A 414 -12.07 -23.37 -1.27
C TYR A 414 -11.62 -22.02 -0.69
N ARG A 415 -11.33 -21.01 -1.53
CA ARG A 415 -10.86 -19.69 -1.08
C ARG A 415 -11.72 -18.58 -1.68
N LEU A 416 -12.07 -17.60 -0.86
CA LEU A 416 -12.76 -16.37 -1.25
C LEU A 416 -11.90 -15.12 -0.99
N TRP A 417 -10.58 -15.28 -0.86
CA TRP A 417 -9.73 -14.16 -0.49
C TRP A 417 -9.83 -13.00 -1.49
N ASN A 418 -9.78 -11.77 -1.00
CA ASN A 418 -9.80 -10.55 -1.81
C ASN A 418 -10.98 -10.41 -2.80
N LEU A 419 -12.06 -11.21 -2.72
CA LEU A 419 -13.06 -11.28 -3.80
C LEU A 419 -13.61 -9.92 -4.21
N PHE A 420 -13.94 -9.07 -3.23
CA PHE A 420 -14.44 -7.71 -3.37
C PHE A 420 -13.51 -6.68 -2.68
N ASP A 421 -12.24 -7.02 -2.47
CA ASP A 421 -11.27 -6.09 -1.88
C ASP A 421 -11.22 -4.78 -2.68
N GLY A 422 -11.37 -3.63 -2.03
CA GLY A 422 -11.40 -2.31 -2.66
C GLY A 422 -12.67 -1.99 -3.45
N CYS A 423 -13.75 -2.78 -3.36
CA CYS A 423 -15.05 -2.44 -3.94
C CYS A 423 -15.76 -1.36 -3.09
N SER A 424 -15.24 -0.12 -3.12
CA SER A 424 -15.66 0.98 -2.26
C SER A 424 -17.12 1.41 -2.41
N SER A 425 -17.75 1.14 -3.56
CA SER A 425 -19.16 1.44 -3.83
C SER A 425 -20.15 0.33 -3.45
N LEU A 426 -19.66 -0.84 -3.01
CA LEU A 426 -20.53 -1.98 -2.70
C LEU A 426 -21.33 -1.72 -1.41
N THR A 427 -22.66 -1.87 -1.49
CA THR A 427 -23.57 -1.62 -0.36
C THR A 427 -24.50 -2.77 -0.03
N ASP A 428 -24.93 -3.58 -1.02
CA ASP A 428 -25.88 -4.68 -0.85
C ASP A 428 -25.19 -6.03 -1.03
N LEU A 429 -25.25 -6.87 0.01
CA LEU A 429 -24.75 -8.25 -0.01
C LEU A 429 -25.87 -9.29 -0.18
N SER A 430 -27.13 -8.87 -0.38
CA SER A 430 -28.28 -9.76 -0.49
C SER A 430 -28.12 -10.88 -1.54
N PRO A 431 -27.44 -10.66 -2.69
CA PRO A 431 -27.20 -11.74 -3.66
C PRO A 431 -26.33 -12.88 -3.10
N LEU A 432 -25.51 -12.63 -2.08
CA LEU A 432 -24.61 -13.63 -1.49
C LEU A 432 -25.28 -14.48 -0.39
N ALA A 433 -26.54 -14.17 -0.02
CA ALA A 433 -27.19 -14.73 1.17
C ALA A 433 -27.38 -16.26 1.12
N ASN A 434 -27.45 -16.85 -0.07
CA ASN A 434 -27.70 -18.29 -0.27
C ASN A 434 -26.45 -19.09 -0.67
N TRP A 435 -25.27 -18.47 -0.65
CA TRP A 435 -24.02 -19.15 -0.95
C TRP A 435 -23.71 -20.25 0.09
N ASP A 436 -23.36 -21.44 -0.38
CA ASP A 436 -22.90 -22.54 0.47
C ASP A 436 -21.41 -22.36 0.79
N THR A 437 -21.12 -21.77 1.96
CA THR A 437 -19.76 -21.50 2.43
C THR A 437 -19.15 -22.62 3.27
N SER A 438 -19.83 -23.78 3.38
CA SER A 438 -19.44 -24.84 4.33
C SER A 438 -18.08 -25.49 4.08
N ASP A 439 -17.59 -25.46 2.84
CA ASP A 439 -16.29 -26.00 2.43
C ASP A 439 -15.21 -24.90 2.22
N VAL A 440 -15.53 -23.63 2.46
CA VAL A 440 -14.57 -22.52 2.35
C VAL A 440 -13.56 -22.58 3.49
N GLY A 441 -12.26 -22.55 3.16
CA GLY A 441 -11.15 -22.59 4.12
C GLY A 441 -10.61 -21.21 4.52
N SER A 442 -10.73 -20.21 3.64
CA SER A 442 -10.24 -18.85 3.88
C SER A 442 -11.12 -17.80 3.19
N MET A 443 -11.35 -16.68 3.89
CA MET A 443 -12.10 -15.50 3.40
C MET A 443 -11.31 -14.20 3.65
N ALA A 444 -9.99 -14.27 3.80
CA ALA A 444 -9.16 -13.10 4.10
C ALA A 444 -9.38 -11.98 3.07
N ASP A 445 -9.49 -10.73 3.54
CA ASP A 445 -9.64 -9.52 2.73
C ASP A 445 -10.90 -9.46 1.84
N MET A 446 -11.85 -10.41 1.95
CA MET A 446 -12.93 -10.56 0.96
C MET A 446 -13.76 -9.28 0.75
N PHE A 447 -13.99 -8.49 1.80
CA PHE A 447 -14.68 -7.19 1.74
C PHE A 447 -13.79 -6.05 2.25
N SER A 448 -12.47 -6.23 2.27
CA SER A 448 -11.54 -5.17 2.66
C SER A 448 -11.75 -3.94 1.77
N GLY A 449 -11.68 -2.73 2.31
CA GLY A 449 -11.88 -1.48 1.57
C GLY A 449 -13.30 -1.26 1.00
N CYS A 450 -14.29 -2.11 1.32
CA CYS A 450 -15.71 -1.86 0.98
C CYS A 450 -16.28 -0.73 1.87
N SER A 451 -15.80 0.50 1.66
CA SER A 451 -16.01 1.64 2.55
C SER A 451 -17.48 2.07 2.69
N SER A 452 -18.34 1.73 1.71
CA SER A 452 -19.77 2.03 1.71
C SER A 452 -20.64 0.92 2.30
N LEU A 453 -20.06 -0.22 2.71
CA LEU A 453 -20.80 -1.36 3.24
C LEU A 453 -21.38 -1.05 4.63
N VAL A 454 -22.68 -1.29 4.82
CA VAL A 454 -23.41 -0.99 6.06
C VAL A 454 -24.12 -2.21 6.65
N ASP A 455 -24.74 -3.06 5.82
CA ASP A 455 -25.59 -4.17 6.26
C ASP A 455 -24.90 -5.53 6.05
N LEU A 456 -24.71 -6.27 7.14
CA LEU A 456 -24.18 -7.64 7.13
C LEU A 456 -25.26 -8.72 7.29
N SER A 457 -26.55 -8.34 7.36
CA SER A 457 -27.66 -9.29 7.51
C SER A 457 -27.69 -10.42 6.47
N PRO A 458 -27.28 -10.23 5.21
CA PRO A 458 -27.19 -11.32 4.24
C PRO A 458 -26.22 -12.45 4.64
N LEU A 459 -25.22 -12.15 5.49
CA LEU A 459 -24.18 -13.10 5.89
C LEU A 459 -24.54 -13.93 7.13
N GLU A 460 -25.69 -13.67 7.77
CA GLU A 460 -26.11 -14.30 9.03
C GLU A 460 -26.12 -15.84 8.96
N LYS A 461 -26.44 -16.40 7.79
CA LYS A 461 -26.60 -17.85 7.57
C LYS A 461 -25.36 -18.56 7.02
N TRP A 462 -24.27 -17.83 6.77
CA TRP A 462 -23.05 -18.44 6.28
C TRP A 462 -22.49 -19.44 7.29
N ASN A 463 -21.99 -20.57 6.78
CA ASN A 463 -21.34 -21.58 7.59
C ASN A 463 -19.82 -21.41 7.51
N ILE A 464 -19.24 -20.73 8.49
CA ILE A 464 -17.80 -20.51 8.56
C ILE A 464 -17.04 -21.55 9.41
N SER A 465 -17.68 -22.67 9.80
CA SER A 465 -17.07 -23.65 10.72
C SER A 465 -15.81 -24.34 10.17
N SER A 466 -15.59 -24.28 8.85
CA SER A 466 -14.39 -24.78 8.17
C SER A 466 -13.30 -23.72 7.96
N VAL A 467 -13.61 -22.44 8.16
CA VAL A 467 -12.69 -21.33 7.91
C VAL A 467 -11.58 -21.30 8.97
N ARG A 468 -10.35 -20.95 8.57
CA ARG A 468 -9.21 -20.76 9.49
C ARG A 468 -8.76 -19.31 9.61
N LYS A 469 -8.81 -18.55 8.52
CA LYS A 469 -8.36 -17.15 8.46
C LYS A 469 -9.49 -16.24 7.98
N ILE A 470 -9.72 -15.17 8.74
CA ILE A 470 -10.67 -14.06 8.43
C ILE A 470 -9.99 -12.70 8.59
N ASP A 471 -8.68 -12.68 8.30
CA ASP A 471 -7.86 -11.47 8.34
C ASP A 471 -8.46 -10.41 7.42
N SER A 472 -8.54 -9.16 7.90
CA SER A 472 -9.06 -8.00 7.17
C SER A 472 -10.42 -8.21 6.48
N LEU A 473 -11.23 -9.19 6.89
CA LEU A 473 -12.47 -9.55 6.18
C LEU A 473 -13.38 -8.34 5.96
N PHE A 474 -13.43 -7.43 6.94
CA PHE A 474 -14.14 -6.15 6.86
C PHE A 474 -13.21 -4.95 7.13
N GLY A 475 -11.90 -5.10 6.88
CA GLY A 475 -10.94 -4.00 7.03
C GLY A 475 -11.35 -2.83 6.14
N GLY A 476 -11.26 -1.59 6.61
CA GLY A 476 -11.61 -0.40 5.84
C GLY A 476 -13.11 -0.23 5.54
N CYS A 477 -14.01 -1.07 6.07
CA CYS A 477 -15.46 -0.89 5.96
C CYS A 477 -15.95 0.29 6.84
N SER A 478 -15.52 1.50 6.50
CA SER A 478 -15.69 2.71 7.32
C SER A 478 -17.15 3.09 7.64
N SER A 479 -18.13 2.63 6.84
CA SER A 479 -19.56 2.87 7.06
C SER A 479 -20.26 1.80 7.91
N LEU A 480 -19.56 0.74 8.33
CA LEU A 480 -20.13 -0.37 9.08
C LEU A 480 -20.49 0.07 10.52
N VAL A 481 -21.72 -0.26 10.96
CA VAL A 481 -22.27 0.19 12.26
C VAL A 481 -22.81 -0.93 13.17
N ASP A 482 -23.12 -2.11 12.61
CA ASP A 482 -23.75 -3.22 13.34
C ASP A 482 -23.07 -4.55 12.98
N LEU A 483 -22.62 -5.27 14.00
CA LEU A 483 -21.99 -6.59 13.88
C LEU A 483 -22.92 -7.74 14.34
N SER A 484 -24.15 -7.42 14.77
CA SER A 484 -25.10 -8.41 15.28
C SER A 484 -25.45 -9.54 14.30
N PRO A 485 -25.43 -9.35 12.96
CA PRO A 485 -25.59 -10.45 12.02
C PRO A 485 -24.54 -11.56 12.14
N LEU A 486 -23.35 -11.25 12.67
CA LEU A 486 -22.24 -12.19 12.80
C LEU A 486 -22.30 -13.03 14.10
N ALA A 487 -23.32 -12.81 14.95
CA ALA A 487 -23.37 -13.38 16.30
C ALA A 487 -23.42 -14.90 16.36
N ASN A 488 -23.95 -15.55 15.32
CA ASN A 488 -24.14 -17.00 15.27
C ASN A 488 -23.05 -17.75 14.49
N TRP A 489 -22.02 -17.06 14.02
CA TRP A 489 -20.89 -17.67 13.34
C TRP A 489 -20.11 -18.62 14.27
N ASP A 490 -19.85 -19.85 13.81
CA ASP A 490 -18.99 -20.79 14.53
C ASP A 490 -17.51 -20.45 14.32
N THR A 491 -16.98 -19.62 15.22
CA THR A 491 -15.58 -19.18 15.19
C THR A 491 -14.61 -20.16 15.84
N SER A 492 -15.03 -21.37 16.21
CA SER A 492 -14.20 -22.34 16.95
C SER A 492 -12.96 -22.83 16.20
N GLN A 493 -12.94 -22.70 14.87
CA GLN A 493 -11.80 -23.06 14.04
C GLN A 493 -10.90 -21.89 13.65
N ILE A 494 -11.31 -20.65 13.89
CA ILE A 494 -10.56 -19.46 13.49
C ILE A 494 -9.24 -19.38 14.26
N GLU A 495 -8.16 -19.24 13.51
CA GLU A 495 -6.78 -19.17 13.99
C GLU A 495 -6.21 -17.75 13.85
N SER A 496 -6.72 -16.97 12.89
CA SER A 496 -6.31 -15.57 12.66
C SER A 496 -7.48 -14.67 12.27
N MET A 497 -7.48 -13.45 12.81
CA MET A 497 -8.43 -12.36 12.55
C MET A 497 -7.73 -11.00 12.50
N VAL A 498 -6.47 -10.97 12.09
CA VAL A 498 -5.63 -9.76 12.03
C VAL A 498 -6.34 -8.70 11.20
N HIS A 499 -6.40 -7.46 11.70
CA HIS A 499 -7.06 -6.33 11.03
C HIS A 499 -8.54 -6.53 10.65
N MET A 500 -9.24 -7.55 11.17
CA MET A 500 -10.59 -7.92 10.71
C MET A 500 -11.59 -6.77 10.62
N PHE A 501 -11.56 -5.83 11.57
CA PHE A 501 -12.38 -4.61 11.58
C PHE A 501 -11.54 -3.32 11.60
N GLY A 502 -10.25 -3.41 11.25
CA GLY A 502 -9.37 -2.24 11.21
C GLY A 502 -9.92 -1.19 10.23
N GLY A 503 -10.02 0.07 10.61
CA GLY A 503 -10.57 1.14 9.78
C GLY A 503 -12.10 1.22 9.74
N CYS A 504 -12.83 0.37 10.48
CA CYS A 504 -14.29 0.48 10.65
C CYS A 504 -14.66 1.66 11.56
N SER A 505 -14.45 2.88 11.05
CA SER A 505 -14.48 4.13 11.82
C SER A 505 -15.87 4.52 12.34
N SER A 506 -16.96 3.95 11.79
CA SER A 506 -18.34 4.18 12.26
C SER A 506 -18.81 3.21 13.35
N LEU A 507 -18.05 2.17 13.70
CA LEU A 507 -18.42 1.26 14.77
C LEU A 507 -18.37 1.98 16.12
N THR A 508 -19.48 1.93 16.87
CA THR A 508 -19.59 2.52 18.21
C THR A 508 -19.60 1.48 19.33
N SER A 509 -20.01 0.24 19.00
CA SER A 509 -20.03 -0.93 19.86
C SER A 509 -19.66 -2.18 19.06
N LEU A 510 -19.28 -3.25 19.75
CA LEU A 510 -18.90 -4.54 19.16
C LEU A 510 -19.98 -5.62 19.36
N SER A 511 -21.24 -5.18 19.46
CA SER A 511 -22.39 -6.04 19.71
C SER A 511 -22.50 -7.13 18.64
N GLY A 512 -22.55 -8.40 19.07
CA GLY A 512 -22.51 -9.57 18.19
C GLY A 512 -21.25 -10.41 18.35
N LEU A 513 -20.18 -9.89 18.97
CA LEU A 513 -18.93 -10.62 19.16
C LEU A 513 -18.83 -11.34 20.53
N GLU A 514 -19.88 -11.29 21.35
CA GLU A 514 -19.86 -11.73 22.77
C GLU A 514 -19.54 -13.22 22.93
N TYR A 515 -20.00 -14.04 21.97
CA TYR A 515 -19.96 -15.50 22.04
C TYR A 515 -18.94 -16.11 21.08
N TRP A 516 -18.09 -15.28 20.47
CA TRP A 516 -17.03 -15.77 19.61
C TRP A 516 -15.99 -16.56 20.41
N ASN A 517 -15.57 -17.69 19.84
CA ASN A 517 -14.55 -18.53 20.43
C ASN A 517 -13.16 -18.07 19.96
N THR A 518 -12.48 -17.30 20.80
CA THR A 518 -11.13 -16.78 20.52
C THR A 518 -10.00 -17.64 21.09
N SER A 519 -10.30 -18.85 21.59
CA SER A 519 -9.33 -19.71 22.30
C SER A 519 -8.17 -20.27 21.46
N LYS A 520 -8.24 -20.09 20.13
CA LYS A 520 -7.19 -20.47 19.19
C LYS A 520 -6.30 -19.32 18.75
N LEU A 521 -6.68 -18.06 19.02
CA LEU A 521 -5.94 -16.92 18.53
C LEU A 521 -4.56 -16.79 19.18
N GLU A 522 -3.55 -16.61 18.36
CA GLU A 522 -2.18 -16.31 18.77
C GLU A 522 -1.78 -14.88 18.41
N ASN A 523 -2.32 -14.35 17.30
CA ASN A 523 -2.15 -12.98 16.84
C ASN A 523 -3.49 -12.23 16.85
N MET A 524 -3.52 -11.07 17.51
CA MET A 524 -4.66 -10.15 17.59
C MET A 524 -4.36 -8.78 16.97
N GLN A 525 -3.33 -8.70 16.14
CA GLN A 525 -2.86 -7.44 15.57
C GLN A 525 -3.98 -6.66 14.89
N GLY A 526 -4.15 -5.42 15.34
CA GLY A 526 -4.97 -4.39 14.71
C GLY A 526 -6.44 -4.72 14.48
N ILE A 527 -7.02 -5.71 15.19
CA ILE A 527 -8.42 -6.16 14.97
C ILE A 527 -9.40 -4.98 14.95
N PHE A 528 -9.21 -3.96 15.80
CA PHE A 528 -10.05 -2.77 15.90
C PHE A 528 -9.25 -1.47 15.70
N ARG A 529 -8.10 -1.54 15.01
CA ARG A 529 -7.29 -0.35 14.66
C ARG A 529 -8.16 0.65 13.92
N ASP A 530 -8.02 1.95 14.19
CA ASP A 530 -8.73 3.06 13.55
C ASP A 530 -10.27 2.98 13.59
N CYS A 531 -10.85 2.20 14.51
CA CYS A 531 -12.26 2.27 14.89
C CYS A 531 -12.54 3.54 15.72
N SER A 532 -12.36 4.71 15.10
CA SER A 532 -12.34 6.01 15.76
C SER A 532 -13.60 6.38 16.56
N SER A 533 -14.77 5.83 16.22
CA SER A 533 -16.03 6.03 16.95
C SER A 533 -16.29 5.01 18.06
N LEU A 534 -15.40 4.03 18.28
CA LEU A 534 -15.61 2.93 19.20
C LEU A 534 -15.61 3.42 20.65
N THR A 535 -16.67 3.08 21.40
CA THR A 535 -16.86 3.49 22.80
C THR A 535 -17.14 2.33 23.75
N ASP A 536 -17.71 1.23 23.26
CA ASP A 536 -18.17 0.11 24.08
C ASP A 536 -17.43 -1.19 23.73
N LEU A 537 -16.65 -1.68 24.70
CA LEU A 537 -15.88 -2.93 24.62
C LEU A 537 -16.55 -4.11 25.34
N SER A 538 -17.78 -3.97 25.83
CA SER A 538 -18.44 -4.99 26.67
C SER A 538 -18.54 -6.37 26.00
N SER A 539 -18.66 -6.41 24.68
CA SER A 539 -18.68 -7.65 23.90
C SER A 539 -17.36 -8.44 23.95
N LEU A 540 -16.26 -7.83 24.41
CA LEU A 540 -14.94 -8.47 24.52
C LEU A 540 -14.65 -9.06 25.91
N GLU A 541 -15.54 -8.88 26.89
CA GLU A 541 -15.31 -9.26 28.29
C GLU A 541 -14.94 -10.75 28.47
N ASN A 542 -15.52 -11.62 27.63
CA ASN A 542 -15.35 -13.08 27.73
C ASN A 542 -14.37 -13.66 26.70
N TRP A 543 -13.64 -12.82 25.96
CA TRP A 543 -12.66 -13.30 25.00
C TRP A 543 -11.51 -14.03 25.70
N ASN A 544 -11.13 -15.18 25.15
CA ASN A 544 -10.02 -15.98 25.66
C ASN A 544 -8.71 -15.57 24.98
N THR A 545 -7.95 -14.71 25.64
CA THR A 545 -6.64 -14.23 25.16
C THR A 545 -5.45 -15.06 25.65
N SER A 546 -5.68 -16.21 26.28
CA SER A 546 -4.62 -16.97 26.98
C SER A 546 -3.51 -17.55 26.10
N LYS A 547 -3.72 -17.63 24.78
CA LYS A 547 -2.72 -18.05 23.79
C LYS A 547 -2.10 -16.89 23.00
N VAL A 548 -2.64 -15.69 23.15
CA VAL A 548 -2.22 -14.53 22.36
C VAL A 548 -0.81 -14.14 22.75
N ASN A 549 0.07 -14.04 21.76
CA ASN A 549 1.46 -13.58 21.92
C ASN A 549 1.68 -12.19 21.30
N ASN A 550 0.90 -11.82 20.27
CA ASN A 550 0.97 -10.54 19.57
C ASN A 550 -0.34 -9.74 19.72
N MET A 551 -0.25 -8.54 20.29
CA MET A 551 -1.33 -7.58 20.44
C MET A 551 -0.96 -6.23 19.80
N TRP A 552 -0.24 -6.18 18.70
CA TRP A 552 0.10 -4.90 18.07
C TRP A 552 -1.15 -4.12 17.66
N SER A 553 -1.20 -2.82 17.99
CA SER A 553 -2.20 -1.87 17.46
C SER A 553 -3.68 -2.24 17.66
N VAL A 554 -4.05 -3.13 18.61
CA VAL A 554 -5.43 -3.67 18.71
C VAL A 554 -6.51 -2.57 18.71
N PHE A 555 -6.27 -1.47 19.44
CA PHE A 555 -7.17 -0.32 19.54
C PHE A 555 -6.47 0.99 19.14
N GLU A 556 -5.39 0.92 18.35
CA GLU A 556 -4.72 2.11 17.81
C GLU A 556 -5.76 3.00 17.08
N GLY A 557 -5.70 4.32 17.24
CA GLY A 557 -6.62 5.24 16.55
C GLY A 557 -8.07 5.21 17.03
N CYS A 558 -8.41 4.47 18.09
CA CYS A 558 -9.74 4.49 18.71
C CYS A 558 -9.97 5.79 19.51
N TYR A 559 -10.10 6.93 18.83
CA TYR A 559 -10.14 8.28 19.44
C TYR A 559 -11.24 8.44 20.51
N SER A 560 -12.39 7.78 20.33
CA SER A 560 -13.56 7.87 21.23
C SER A 560 -13.52 6.90 22.42
N LEU A 561 -12.54 5.98 22.47
CA LEU A 561 -12.47 4.97 23.51
C LEU A 561 -12.10 5.59 24.86
N ALA A 562 -12.95 5.36 25.87
CA ALA A 562 -12.84 6.00 27.18
C ALA A 562 -12.85 5.01 28.36
N ASP A 563 -13.35 3.78 28.18
CA ASP A 563 -13.46 2.75 29.22
C ASP A 563 -12.77 1.45 28.78
N LEU A 564 -11.80 0.99 29.56
CA LEU A 564 -11.06 -0.26 29.35
C LEU A 564 -11.50 -1.37 30.33
N SER A 565 -12.48 -1.11 31.19
CA SER A 565 -12.91 -2.06 32.23
C SER A 565 -13.36 -3.44 31.70
N PRO A 566 -13.96 -3.57 30.50
CA PRO A 566 -14.25 -4.89 29.92
C PRO A 566 -13.01 -5.74 29.66
N LEU A 567 -11.82 -5.15 29.54
CA LEU A 567 -10.56 -5.87 29.28
C LEU A 567 -9.94 -6.48 30.55
N SER A 568 -10.54 -6.26 31.73
CA SER A 568 -10.00 -6.71 33.02
C SER A 568 -9.86 -8.22 33.18
N GLY A 569 -10.62 -9.00 32.40
CA GLY A 569 -10.56 -10.46 32.38
C GLY A 569 -9.51 -11.04 31.42
N TRP A 570 -8.86 -10.23 30.59
CA TRP A 570 -7.91 -10.72 29.59
C TRP A 570 -6.66 -11.32 30.24
N ASN A 571 -6.22 -12.47 29.74
CA ASN A 571 -5.01 -13.14 30.17
C ASN A 571 -3.85 -12.82 29.23
N VAL A 572 -3.08 -11.79 29.58
CA VAL A 572 -1.92 -11.34 28.78
C VAL A 572 -0.59 -12.00 29.15
N SER A 573 -0.59 -13.05 29.99
CA SER A 573 0.65 -13.68 30.49
C SER A 573 1.53 -14.35 29.42
N HIS A 574 1.00 -14.56 28.21
CA HIS A 574 1.73 -15.08 27.06
C HIS A 574 2.13 -14.00 26.05
N VAL A 575 1.65 -12.77 26.22
CA VAL A 575 1.92 -11.66 25.29
C VAL A 575 3.37 -11.24 25.41
N THR A 576 4.06 -11.14 24.27
CA THR A 576 5.42 -10.62 24.15
C THR A 576 5.43 -9.21 23.55
N ALA A 577 4.39 -8.86 22.80
CA ALA A 577 4.37 -7.67 21.95
C ALA A 577 3.07 -6.85 22.12
N MET A 578 3.20 -5.60 22.56
CA MET A 578 2.10 -4.67 22.92
C MET A 578 2.29 -3.25 22.35
N ARG A 579 3.07 -3.09 21.27
CA ARG A 579 3.26 -1.77 20.64
C ARG A 579 1.92 -1.19 20.18
N TYR A 580 1.75 0.10 20.36
CA TYR A 580 0.63 0.90 19.83
C TYR A 580 -0.79 0.49 20.26
N ILE A 581 -0.99 -0.45 21.22
CA ILE A 581 -2.34 -0.99 21.55
C ILE A 581 -3.39 0.10 21.74
N PHE A 582 -3.05 1.18 22.45
CA PHE A 582 -3.94 2.30 22.71
C PHE A 582 -3.38 3.61 22.17
N GLU A 583 -2.48 3.57 21.18
CA GLU A 583 -1.98 4.80 20.55
C GLU A 583 -3.16 5.60 19.98
N GLY A 584 -3.20 6.90 20.26
CA GLY A 584 -4.24 7.79 19.76
C GLY A 584 -5.58 7.65 20.48
N CYS A 585 -5.74 6.83 21.52
CA CYS A 585 -6.98 6.78 22.32
C CYS A 585 -7.18 8.05 23.17
N SER A 586 -7.49 9.15 22.50
CA SER A 586 -7.45 10.51 23.04
C SER A 586 -8.52 10.80 24.11
N SER A 587 -9.56 9.96 24.20
CA SER A 587 -10.63 10.05 25.20
C SER A 587 -10.33 9.27 26.50
N LEU A 588 -9.25 8.48 26.56
CA LEU A 588 -8.87 7.77 27.78
C LEU A 588 -8.44 8.74 28.88
N ILE A 589 -9.12 8.69 30.03
CA ILE A 589 -8.80 9.47 31.23
C ILE A 589 -8.03 8.64 32.25
N SER A 590 -8.37 7.35 32.34
CA SER A 590 -7.77 6.35 33.23
C SER A 590 -7.56 5.02 32.52
N LEU A 591 -6.66 4.20 33.04
CA LEU A 591 -6.34 2.87 32.50
C LEU A 591 -7.04 1.73 33.27
N SER A 592 -8.23 2.02 33.80
CA SER A 592 -9.02 1.07 34.58
C SER A 592 -9.41 -0.14 33.76
N GLY A 593 -9.04 -1.33 34.21
CA GLY A 593 -9.13 -2.57 33.46
C GLY A 593 -7.77 -3.24 33.22
N LEU A 594 -6.67 -2.49 33.33
CA LEU A 594 -5.32 -3.02 33.09
C LEU A 594 -4.59 -3.45 34.39
N GLU A 595 -5.23 -3.36 35.56
CA GLU A 595 -4.59 -3.55 36.88
C GLU A 595 -3.93 -4.92 37.06
N ASN A 596 -4.60 -5.96 36.53
CA ASN A 596 -4.27 -7.36 36.74
C ASN A 596 -3.52 -7.98 35.56
N TRP A 597 -3.14 -7.18 34.57
CA TRP A 597 -2.39 -7.65 33.41
C TRP A 597 -1.00 -8.13 33.85
N ASP A 598 -0.72 -9.41 33.60
CA ASP A 598 0.58 -10.01 33.86
C ASP A 598 1.52 -9.80 32.68
N ILE A 599 2.26 -8.70 32.73
CA ILE A 599 3.18 -8.26 31.66
C ILE A 599 4.58 -8.88 31.73
N HIS A 600 4.80 -9.94 32.52
CA HIS A 600 6.16 -10.47 32.76
C HIS A 600 6.86 -11.07 31.52
N ARG A 601 6.17 -11.23 30.40
CA ARG A 601 6.76 -11.68 29.12
C ARG A 601 6.83 -10.58 28.07
N VAL A 602 6.20 -9.44 28.33
CA VAL A 602 6.13 -8.35 27.36
C VAL A 602 7.50 -7.69 27.29
N SER A 603 8.12 -7.76 26.12
CA SER A 603 9.40 -7.10 25.80
C SER A 603 9.22 -5.83 24.98
N ASP A 604 8.05 -5.64 24.36
CA ASP A 604 7.78 -4.51 23.47
C ASP A 604 6.49 -3.79 23.88
N MET A 605 6.62 -2.56 24.39
CA MET A 605 5.51 -1.67 24.74
C MET A 605 5.65 -0.30 24.05
N ILE A 606 6.30 -0.28 22.88
CA ILE A 606 6.56 0.95 22.14
C ILE A 606 5.24 1.71 21.93
N ALA A 607 5.22 2.96 22.37
CA ALA A 607 4.12 3.90 22.17
C ALA A 607 2.73 3.38 22.56
N MET A 608 2.65 2.44 23.52
CA MET A 608 1.40 1.79 23.94
C MET A 608 0.26 2.77 24.27
N PHE A 609 0.56 3.94 24.83
CA PHE A 609 -0.38 5.01 25.16
C PHE A 609 -0.02 6.35 24.51
N LYS A 610 0.76 6.35 23.41
CA LYS A 610 1.14 7.58 22.71
C LYS A 610 -0.12 8.35 22.28
N CYS A 611 -0.10 9.66 22.37
CA CYS A 611 -1.21 10.55 22.01
C CYS A 611 -2.53 10.32 22.79
N CYS A 612 -2.52 9.61 23.93
CA CYS A 612 -3.63 9.58 24.88
C CYS A 612 -3.76 10.93 25.62
N SER A 613 -4.16 11.97 24.90
CA SER A 613 -4.05 13.36 25.34
C SER A 613 -4.90 13.72 26.55
N SER A 614 -5.97 12.98 26.85
CA SER A 614 -6.80 13.15 28.06
C SER A 614 -6.34 12.33 29.27
N LEU A 615 -5.29 11.50 29.13
CA LEU A 615 -4.86 10.57 30.16
C LEU A 615 -4.31 11.32 31.38
N THR A 616 -4.89 11.05 32.55
CA THR A 616 -4.48 11.69 33.82
C THR A 616 -4.21 10.70 34.94
N ASP A 617 -4.84 9.53 34.92
CA ASP A 617 -4.74 8.53 35.99
C ASP A 617 -4.01 7.26 35.53
N LEU A 618 -2.81 7.06 36.09
CA LEU A 618 -1.97 5.88 35.88
C LEU A 618 -2.06 4.86 37.03
N SER A 619 -3.02 5.01 37.95
CA SER A 619 -3.10 4.17 39.17
C SER A 619 -3.18 2.68 38.86
N SER A 620 -3.79 2.30 37.74
CA SER A 620 -3.89 0.91 37.28
C SER A 620 -2.55 0.27 36.96
N LEU A 621 -1.51 1.06 36.64
CA LEU A 621 -0.19 0.55 36.29
C LEU A 621 0.73 0.33 37.50
N LYS A 622 0.29 0.70 38.71
CA LYS A 622 1.15 0.71 39.91
C LYS A 622 1.76 -0.66 40.25
N SER A 623 1.01 -1.75 39.99
CA SER A 623 1.41 -3.12 40.29
C SER A 623 2.13 -3.84 39.16
N TRP A 624 2.31 -3.19 38.01
CA TRP A 624 2.99 -3.79 36.86
C TRP A 624 4.45 -4.12 37.19
N ASN A 625 4.88 -5.32 36.77
CA ASN A 625 6.20 -5.85 37.05
C ASN A 625 7.09 -5.80 35.79
N LEU A 626 7.99 -4.81 35.76
CA LEU A 626 8.96 -4.59 34.69
C LEU A 626 10.31 -5.33 34.90
N SER A 627 10.40 -6.24 35.88
CA SER A 627 11.63 -6.98 36.15
C SER A 627 12.16 -7.92 35.04
N PRO A 628 11.38 -8.44 34.08
CA PRO A 628 11.94 -9.17 32.94
C PRO A 628 12.94 -8.29 32.15
N PHE A 629 14.05 -8.88 31.73
CA PHE A 629 15.09 -8.14 31.00
C PHE A 629 14.64 -7.84 29.55
N ASN A 630 15.08 -6.69 29.03
CA ASN A 630 14.97 -6.28 27.62
C ASN A 630 13.60 -5.72 27.18
N GLN A 631 12.96 -4.93 28.03
CA GLN A 631 11.72 -4.23 27.69
C GLN A 631 11.99 -2.90 26.95
N ASP A 632 11.26 -2.63 25.89
CA ASP A 632 11.24 -1.34 25.18
C ASP A 632 10.00 -0.53 25.58
N LEU A 633 10.22 0.60 26.25
CA LEU A 633 9.16 1.54 26.67
C LEU A 633 9.19 2.84 25.83
N SER A 634 9.82 2.81 24.66
CA SER A 634 10.01 3.99 23.83
C SER A 634 8.68 4.63 23.49
N GLY A 635 8.55 5.92 23.77
CA GLY A 635 7.34 6.69 23.47
C GLY A 635 6.07 6.25 24.20
N MET A 636 6.13 5.38 25.21
CA MET A 636 4.95 4.78 25.85
C MET A 636 3.85 5.78 26.22
N PHE A 637 4.21 6.98 26.70
CA PHE A 637 3.29 8.08 27.04
C PHE A 637 3.55 9.36 26.22
N LYS A 638 4.20 9.25 25.06
CA LYS A 638 4.55 10.39 24.22
C LYS A 638 3.29 11.17 23.84
N PHE A 639 3.31 12.49 23.99
CA PHE A 639 2.18 13.40 23.75
C PHE A 639 0.92 13.15 24.60
N CYS A 640 1.04 12.48 25.76
CA CYS A 640 0.00 12.49 26.80
C CYS A 640 -0.03 13.86 27.50
N SER A 641 -0.62 14.86 26.84
CA SER A 641 -0.51 16.28 27.24
C SER A 641 -1.19 16.61 28.56
N SER A 642 -2.22 15.86 28.99
CA SER A 642 -2.89 16.04 30.29
C SER A 642 -2.20 15.31 31.46
N LEU A 643 -1.22 14.44 31.18
CA LEU A 643 -0.55 13.66 32.21
C LEU A 643 0.25 14.57 33.15
N SER A 644 -0.06 14.53 34.44
CA SER A 644 0.51 15.43 35.46
C SER A 644 1.02 14.72 36.71
N ASP A 645 0.52 13.53 37.05
CA ASP A 645 0.95 12.74 38.20
C ASP A 645 1.66 11.45 37.76
N LEU A 646 2.92 11.29 38.19
CA LEU A 646 3.73 10.09 37.95
C LEU A 646 3.90 9.23 39.21
N SER A 647 3.22 9.57 40.31
CA SER A 647 3.28 8.82 41.58
C SER A 647 2.95 7.32 41.45
N PRO A 648 2.03 6.89 40.56
CA PRO A 648 1.77 5.46 40.36
C PRO A 648 2.98 4.68 39.84
N LEU A 649 3.90 5.32 39.11
CA LEU A 649 5.07 4.69 38.51
C LEU A 649 6.29 4.60 39.44
N SER A 650 6.20 5.17 40.65
CA SER A 650 7.31 5.24 41.61
C SER A 650 7.83 3.88 42.08
N SER A 651 6.99 2.84 42.01
CA SER A 651 7.32 1.45 42.39
C SER A 651 7.86 0.59 41.25
N TRP A 652 7.92 1.11 40.03
CA TRP A 652 8.46 0.37 38.89
C TRP A 652 9.96 0.10 39.06
N ASP A 653 10.35 -1.16 38.88
CA ASP A 653 11.75 -1.55 38.74
C ASP A 653 12.15 -1.48 37.27
N VAL A 654 12.73 -0.36 36.87
CA VAL A 654 13.18 -0.11 35.49
C VAL A 654 14.62 -0.59 35.23
N SER A 655 15.28 -1.23 36.19
CA SER A 655 16.70 -1.58 36.08
C SER A 655 17.02 -2.63 35.00
N GLY A 656 16.00 -3.30 34.46
CA GLY A 656 16.06 -4.28 33.37
C GLY A 656 15.51 -3.78 32.02
N VAL A 657 14.97 -2.56 31.95
CA VAL A 657 14.45 -1.95 30.72
C VAL A 657 15.62 -1.67 29.75
N PHE A 658 15.42 -1.86 28.46
CA PHE A 658 16.45 -1.65 27.41
C PHE A 658 16.55 -0.17 27.02
N THR A 659 15.39 0.46 26.76
CA THR A 659 15.26 1.85 26.30
C THR A 659 13.96 2.48 26.80
N MET A 660 14.01 3.79 27.04
CA MET A 660 12.84 4.65 27.32
C MET A 660 12.83 5.88 26.42
N LYS A 661 13.41 5.78 25.21
CA LYS A 661 13.53 6.90 24.27
C LYS A 661 12.20 7.61 24.08
N ASN A 662 12.16 8.93 24.27
CA ASN A 662 10.96 9.75 24.13
C ASN A 662 9.73 9.34 24.99
N MET A 663 9.89 8.53 26.05
CA MET A 663 8.77 7.93 26.78
C MET A 663 7.69 8.93 27.23
N PHE A 664 8.08 10.12 27.71
CA PHE A 664 7.17 11.19 28.13
C PHE A 664 7.33 12.45 27.27
N LYS A 665 7.88 12.33 26.05
CA LYS A 665 8.08 13.49 25.18
C LYS A 665 6.75 14.20 24.91
N GLY A 666 6.69 15.50 25.13
CA GLY A 666 5.49 16.32 24.90
C GLY A 666 4.39 16.20 25.95
N CYS A 667 4.65 15.56 27.10
CA CYS A 667 3.75 15.57 28.25
C CYS A 667 3.75 16.95 28.93
N SER A 668 3.05 17.91 28.32
CA SER A 668 3.13 19.33 28.67
C SER A 668 2.59 19.67 30.07
N SER A 669 1.76 18.83 30.69
CA SER A 669 1.24 19.06 32.05
C SER A 669 2.16 18.55 33.17
N LEU A 670 3.28 17.88 32.86
CA LEU A 670 4.25 17.44 33.87
C LEU A 670 4.98 18.64 34.48
N SER A 671 5.03 18.67 35.80
CA SER A 671 5.72 19.73 36.57
C SER A 671 6.66 19.20 37.66
N ASP A 672 6.35 18.05 38.25
CA ASP A 672 7.15 17.41 39.30
C ASP A 672 7.51 15.98 38.92
N LEU A 673 8.81 15.71 38.72
CA LEU A 673 9.35 14.38 38.43
C LEU A 673 9.95 13.68 39.66
N SER A 674 9.83 14.26 40.87
CA SER A 674 10.31 13.65 42.10
C SER A 674 9.77 12.24 42.38
N PRO A 675 8.57 11.83 41.93
CA PRO A 675 8.11 10.45 42.10
C PRO A 675 8.99 9.40 41.43
N LEU A 676 9.75 9.77 40.40
CA LEU A 676 10.64 8.87 39.66
C LEU A 676 12.05 8.78 40.27
N SER A 677 12.29 9.38 41.44
CA SER A 677 13.62 9.44 42.07
C SER A 677 14.20 8.07 42.45
N SER A 678 13.35 7.05 42.60
CA SER A 678 13.72 5.68 42.96
C SER A 678 14.22 4.84 41.78
N TRP A 679 14.01 5.29 40.55
CA TRP A 679 14.38 4.53 39.34
C TRP A 679 15.90 4.37 39.23
N ASP A 680 16.37 3.13 39.09
CA ASP A 680 17.75 2.83 38.74
C ASP A 680 17.92 2.83 37.22
N VAL A 681 18.55 3.89 36.72
CA VAL A 681 18.73 4.13 35.29
C VAL A 681 20.13 3.83 34.77
N SER A 682 20.93 3.11 35.55
CA SER A 682 22.37 2.97 35.30
C SER A 682 22.75 2.06 34.13
N LYS A 683 21.82 1.22 33.64
CA LYS A 683 22.09 0.15 32.65
C LYS A 683 21.56 0.41 31.24
N PHE A 684 20.96 1.57 30.97
CA PHE A 684 20.30 1.83 29.69
C PHE A 684 21.27 2.10 28.55
N LEU A 685 20.90 1.63 27.35
CA LEU A 685 21.66 1.87 26.11
C LEU A 685 21.27 3.22 25.47
N GLU A 686 19.98 3.57 25.44
CA GLU A 686 19.49 4.84 24.88
C GLU A 686 18.30 5.41 25.68
N ASN A 687 18.44 6.66 26.14
CA ASN A 687 17.42 7.38 26.91
C ASN A 687 17.22 8.82 26.40
N SER A 688 17.51 9.05 25.12
CA SER A 688 17.38 10.37 24.53
C SER A 688 15.92 10.82 24.57
N GLY A 689 15.73 12.09 24.94
CA GLY A 689 14.44 12.77 24.86
C GLY A 689 13.32 12.28 25.77
N ILE A 690 13.59 11.53 26.86
CA ILE A 690 12.54 11.03 27.79
C ILE A 690 11.52 12.12 28.12
N PHE A 691 11.96 13.35 28.40
CA PHE A 691 11.09 14.48 28.76
C PHE A 691 11.24 15.68 27.79
N ASP A 692 11.59 15.43 26.52
CA ASP A 692 11.63 16.50 25.52
C ASP A 692 10.25 17.15 25.36
N ASP A 693 10.20 18.43 25.02
CA ASP A 693 8.95 19.18 24.84
C ASP A 693 8.00 19.18 26.07
N CYS A 694 8.55 19.05 27.28
CA CYS A 694 7.82 19.17 28.56
C CYS A 694 8.15 20.50 29.26
N PRO A 695 7.53 21.64 28.86
CA PRO A 695 7.95 22.98 29.25
C PRO A 695 7.73 23.34 30.73
N ASN A 696 6.88 22.59 31.44
CA ASN A 696 6.43 22.93 32.79
C ASN A 696 7.20 22.22 33.91
N ILE A 697 8.21 21.40 33.58
CA ILE A 697 8.97 20.65 34.59
C ILE A 697 9.87 21.59 35.41
N GLU A 698 9.59 21.67 36.71
CA GLU A 698 10.34 22.46 37.69
C GLU A 698 11.23 21.59 38.60
N VAL A 699 10.89 20.31 38.77
CA VAL A 699 11.59 19.38 39.67
C VAL A 699 12.03 18.13 38.89
N TYR A 700 13.33 17.83 38.91
CA TYR A 700 13.94 16.70 38.22
C TYR A 700 14.50 15.66 39.20
N PRO A 701 14.50 14.36 38.86
CA PRO A 701 15.18 13.35 39.65
C PRO A 701 16.70 13.45 39.44
N ASN A 702 17.48 13.12 40.47
CA ASN A 702 18.95 13.22 40.45
C ASN A 702 19.58 12.48 39.27
N TRP A 703 19.02 11.34 38.86
CA TRP A 703 19.56 10.55 37.77
C TRP A 703 19.44 11.25 36.40
N TYR A 704 18.46 12.12 36.22
CA TYR A 704 18.24 12.84 34.96
C TYR A 704 19.24 13.98 34.78
N GLU A 705 19.49 14.75 35.84
CA GLU A 705 20.50 15.81 35.81
C GLU A 705 21.90 15.27 35.50
N ASN A 706 22.23 14.08 36.04
CA ASN A 706 23.52 13.44 35.79
C ASN A 706 23.66 12.96 34.33
N ASN A 707 22.58 12.51 33.69
CA ASN A 707 22.60 12.04 32.31
C ASN A 707 22.54 13.16 31.26
N LYS A 708 22.01 14.35 31.57
CA LYS A 708 22.12 15.54 30.68
C LYS A 708 23.57 16.01 30.45
N SER A 709 24.49 15.58 31.30
CA SER A 709 25.91 15.96 31.26
C SER A 709 26.81 14.93 30.58
N ARG A 710 26.25 13.79 30.18
CA ARG A 710 26.89 12.75 29.37
C ARG A 710 26.34 12.86 27.95
#